data_AF-A0A7U9N2Q0-F1
#
_entry.id   AF-A0A7U9N2Q0-F1
#
_cell.length_a   1.000
_cell.length_b   1.000
_cell.length_c   1.000
_cell.angle_alpha   90.00
_cell.angle_beta   90.00
_cell.angle_gamma   90.00
#
_symmetry.space_group_name_H-M   'P 1'
#
loop_
_entity.id
_entity.type
_entity.pdbx_description
1 polymer ?
#
loop_
_entity_poly.entity_id
_entity_poly.type
_entity_poly.pdbx_seq_one_letter_code
_entity_poly.pdbx_strand_id
1 'polypeptide(L)'
;MDWRQSLAGVDEDYLVGISNKGIVKRAYKDMEAEGDGVRAAAAGLDWNAPELTVQAAGETVTIRFPLGESRCSCPSRSICRHVVMAILLARQAAGDGGSGEAETEGSGREIGISEEDVATGRVPGAPENQGPAGEADQGKTDCGKADQGKASQGKAVHSEAGQRKASQGKGADSEADQGKASQGKGADSKADQGKGAHSEAGQGKASQGKAVHSEAGQGEKAHGKADHREGDREPGSTGAAPAGEDSGRSVGSLGQQVWQEILARPRKPLFRALGNKGLRRLAAAMEAGNLPRVERGTVVHVGLPGQDMAVKLLSPLEYSTCTCHRKELCSHKAEAILWCQYLEHQLTAEELAGELEQEPSFDLQELGNTAAQVKDCLEHLLETGLARSGTEQAQELERLAILCHNAGLPGWEGDIRALAEGYEKYLRRAAGQTMEKLAGQLQRLYGKTLQLRELAKQASLPNPKGGTISRIQELAGAFRSEYLPAGDLELTGITMEHFVTDSGYEGDTVYFLDRSAGTWYTYTNARPTFYEGKRRNGYQEKAPAPWGLSLSLEGLAGVRLLLRGARSDAGGRLSSSQESRGEILGKSELTVEKLAGWYYRDYDRLFEERIPGPGEKAVPGLVFVQTAGFEKGVFNEITQKLELPIWDRGGRRVMVELPYTKREEASIRYLERLKRKQQPCFLGRVYLEGSQIRLYPVDVLERRELEETEDEVLAEKGSGGKTYSPKSGPGGESRAEGAEETPEGDAQYRRREACQALQNYLEEVSWLLQEIYQVGGSTVQESTLEAMGRAEKQGAGYGMTVLSDWLRLLGEHLSRSRHRLRQQPAEIMDLFCRLWQYVQLCRQRTAYDMASLTYRGI
;
A
#
# COMPACT_ATOMS: atom_id res chain seq x y z
N MET A 1 -18.76 -7.79 -45.05
CA MET A 1 -18.34 -8.47 -43.81
C MET A 1 -19.59 -9.10 -43.23
N ASP A 2 -19.60 -10.39 -42.91
CA ASP A 2 -20.79 -11.00 -42.31
C ASP A 2 -20.80 -10.78 -40.80
N TRP A 3 -21.59 -9.82 -40.36
CA TRP A 3 -21.77 -9.50 -38.94
C TRP A 3 -22.39 -10.65 -38.14
N ARG A 4 -23.29 -11.45 -38.73
CA ARG A 4 -23.93 -12.58 -38.03
C ARG A 4 -22.93 -13.68 -37.77
N GLN A 5 -22.14 -14.06 -38.79
CA GLN A 5 -21.06 -15.04 -38.65
C GLN A 5 -20.00 -14.55 -37.65
N SER A 6 -19.63 -13.26 -37.71
CA SER A 6 -18.54 -12.71 -36.88
C SER A 6 -18.94 -12.50 -35.42
N LEU A 7 -20.23 -12.29 -35.11
CA LEU A 7 -20.74 -12.20 -33.74
C LEU A 7 -21.09 -13.57 -33.12
N ALA A 8 -21.34 -14.59 -33.93
CA ALA A 8 -21.66 -15.94 -33.44
C ALA A 8 -20.53 -16.54 -32.58
N GLY A 9 -19.27 -16.30 -32.96
CA GLY A 9 -18.08 -16.76 -32.26
C GLY A 9 -17.63 -15.92 -31.06
N VAL A 10 -18.40 -14.94 -30.62
CA VAL A 10 -18.05 -14.05 -29.48
C VAL A 10 -18.54 -14.67 -28.16
N ASP A 11 -17.65 -15.35 -27.44
CA ASP A 11 -17.91 -15.95 -26.13
C ASP A 11 -17.55 -15.04 -24.93
N GLU A 12 -17.75 -15.52 -23.70
CA GLU A 12 -17.43 -14.75 -22.49
C GLU A 12 -15.91 -14.48 -22.37
N ASP A 13 -15.07 -15.46 -22.72
CA ASP A 13 -13.61 -15.32 -22.61
C ASP A 13 -13.05 -14.29 -23.60
N TYR A 14 -13.60 -14.22 -24.82
CA TYR A 14 -13.29 -13.15 -25.77
C TYR A 14 -13.71 -11.77 -25.25
N LEU A 15 -14.93 -11.66 -24.69
CA LEU A 15 -15.42 -10.39 -24.11
C LEU A 15 -14.61 -9.96 -22.88
N VAL A 16 -14.14 -10.91 -22.08
CA VAL A 16 -13.18 -10.68 -20.98
C VAL A 16 -11.84 -10.22 -21.53
N GLY A 17 -11.33 -10.86 -22.59
CA GLY A 17 -10.05 -10.55 -23.22
C GLY A 17 -9.97 -9.15 -23.83
N ILE A 18 -11.07 -8.63 -24.39
CA ILE A 18 -11.13 -7.24 -24.88
C ILE A 18 -11.48 -6.22 -23.77
N SER A 19 -11.91 -6.67 -22.58
CA SER A 19 -12.31 -5.78 -21.47
C SER A 19 -11.80 -6.26 -20.09
N ASN A 20 -12.68 -6.74 -19.21
CA ASN A 20 -12.34 -7.57 -18.05
C ASN A 20 -13.61 -8.22 -17.45
N LYS A 21 -13.43 -9.26 -16.64
CA LYS A 21 -14.51 -10.03 -15.98
C LYS A 21 -15.47 -9.18 -15.13
N GLY A 22 -15.00 -8.06 -14.57
CA GLY A 22 -15.82 -7.12 -13.80
C GLY A 22 -16.66 -6.17 -14.66
N ILE A 23 -16.26 -5.91 -15.91
CA ILE A 23 -17.05 -5.17 -16.90
C ILE A 23 -18.10 -6.10 -17.51
N VAL A 24 -17.70 -7.31 -17.92
CA VAL A 24 -18.60 -8.33 -18.49
C VAL A 24 -19.75 -8.67 -17.54
N LYS A 25 -19.45 -8.99 -16.26
CA LYS A 25 -20.49 -9.26 -15.25
C LYS A 25 -21.43 -8.08 -14.98
N ARG A 26 -20.97 -6.84 -15.14
CA ARG A 26 -21.84 -5.65 -15.03
C ARG A 26 -22.72 -5.51 -16.26
N ALA A 27 -22.17 -5.67 -17.46
CA ALA A 27 -22.95 -5.65 -18.70
C ALA A 27 -24.08 -6.69 -18.71
N TYR A 28 -23.82 -7.93 -18.25
CA TYR A 28 -24.88 -8.93 -18.07
C TYR A 28 -25.94 -8.50 -17.05
N LYS A 29 -25.52 -8.02 -15.87
CA LYS A 29 -26.45 -7.57 -14.83
C LYS A 29 -27.30 -6.37 -15.25
N ASP A 30 -26.72 -5.44 -16.00
CA ASP A 30 -27.43 -4.27 -16.52
C ASP A 30 -28.43 -4.67 -17.61
N MET A 31 -28.06 -5.62 -18.48
CA MET A 31 -28.94 -6.22 -19.49
C MET A 31 -30.11 -7.02 -18.85
N GLU A 32 -29.86 -7.74 -17.74
CA GLU A 32 -30.92 -8.37 -16.94
C GLU A 32 -31.83 -7.35 -16.26
N ALA A 33 -31.29 -6.21 -15.79
CA ALA A 33 -32.04 -5.19 -15.08
C ALA A 33 -32.95 -4.33 -15.98
N GLU A 34 -32.61 -4.17 -17.26
CA GLU A 34 -33.41 -3.42 -18.24
C GLU A 34 -34.51 -4.27 -18.92
N GLY A 35 -34.45 -5.60 -18.78
CA GLY A 35 -35.51 -6.53 -19.22
C GLY A 35 -35.77 -6.57 -20.72
N ASP A 36 -36.99 -6.96 -21.14
CA ASP A 36 -37.33 -7.12 -22.56
C ASP A 36 -37.31 -5.81 -23.37
N GLY A 37 -37.24 -4.64 -22.71
CA GLY A 37 -37.14 -3.35 -23.38
C GLY A 37 -35.88 -3.18 -24.24
N VAL A 38 -34.81 -3.92 -23.93
CA VAL A 38 -33.53 -3.79 -24.64
C VAL A 38 -33.53 -4.52 -26.00
N ARG A 39 -34.43 -5.49 -26.22
CA ARG A 39 -34.52 -6.19 -27.52
C ARG A 39 -34.88 -5.25 -28.67
N ALA A 40 -35.62 -4.18 -28.38
CA ALA A 40 -35.95 -3.14 -29.35
C ALA A 40 -34.71 -2.31 -29.78
N ALA A 41 -33.66 -2.24 -28.97
CA ALA A 41 -32.47 -1.43 -29.25
C ALA A 41 -31.55 -2.01 -30.35
N ALA A 42 -31.75 -3.28 -30.70
CA ALA A 42 -31.07 -3.96 -31.82
C ALA A 42 -32.04 -4.34 -32.96
N ALA A 43 -33.35 -4.05 -32.81
CA ALA A 43 -34.35 -4.29 -33.84
C ALA A 43 -34.25 -3.23 -34.94
N GLY A 44 -33.70 -3.61 -36.10
CA GLY A 44 -33.44 -2.70 -37.23
C GLY A 44 -31.97 -2.41 -37.52
N LEU A 45 -31.04 -3.19 -36.96
CA LEU A 45 -29.63 -3.15 -37.36
C LEU A 45 -29.45 -3.44 -38.86
N ASP A 46 -28.77 -2.54 -39.56
CA ASP A 46 -28.33 -2.77 -40.94
C ASP A 46 -27.10 -3.68 -40.95
N TRP A 47 -27.35 -4.98 -41.10
CA TRP A 47 -26.33 -6.02 -41.19
C TRP A 47 -25.42 -5.90 -42.42
N ASN A 48 -25.69 -4.99 -43.37
CA ASN A 48 -24.82 -4.71 -44.51
C ASN A 48 -23.93 -3.46 -44.30
N ALA A 49 -24.15 -2.70 -43.22
CA ALA A 49 -23.35 -1.52 -42.90
C ALA A 49 -21.90 -1.91 -42.49
N PRO A 50 -20.91 -1.03 -42.74
CA PRO A 50 -19.54 -1.27 -42.28
C PRO A 50 -19.39 -1.19 -40.75
N GLU A 51 -20.37 -0.62 -40.04
CA GLU A 51 -20.39 -0.41 -38.60
C GLU A 51 -21.83 -0.53 -38.08
N LEU A 52 -22.05 -1.23 -36.96
CA LEU A 52 -23.37 -1.36 -36.34
C LEU A 52 -23.56 -0.31 -35.25
N THR A 53 -24.74 0.33 -35.19
CA THR A 53 -25.06 1.29 -34.12
C THR A 53 -26.16 0.73 -33.22
N VAL A 54 -25.87 0.58 -31.93
CA VAL A 54 -26.75 -0.01 -30.90
C VAL A 54 -26.90 0.97 -29.74
N GLN A 55 -28.11 1.07 -29.18
CA GLN A 55 -28.32 1.77 -27.90
C GLN A 55 -28.14 0.79 -26.74
N ALA A 56 -27.36 1.15 -25.72
CA ALA A 56 -27.11 0.30 -24.54
C ALA A 56 -27.11 1.17 -23.27
N ALA A 57 -28.07 0.93 -22.37
CA ALA A 57 -28.25 1.67 -21.11
C ALA A 57 -28.21 3.21 -21.24
N GLY A 58 -28.88 3.74 -22.28
CA GLY A 58 -28.96 5.18 -22.57
C GLY A 58 -27.78 5.77 -23.33
N GLU A 59 -26.76 4.98 -23.66
CA GLU A 59 -25.59 5.40 -24.43
C GLU A 59 -25.61 4.82 -25.85
N THR A 60 -25.16 5.61 -26.82
CA THR A 60 -25.00 5.16 -28.21
C THR A 60 -23.64 4.48 -28.39
N VAL A 61 -23.65 3.26 -28.93
CA VAL A 61 -22.45 2.48 -29.22
C VAL A 61 -22.35 2.21 -30.71
N THR A 62 -21.15 2.43 -31.27
CA THR A 62 -20.78 2.06 -32.63
C THR A 62 -19.83 0.88 -32.59
N ILE A 63 -20.32 -0.31 -32.96
CA ILE A 63 -19.56 -1.55 -33.01
C ILE A 63 -18.79 -1.60 -34.33
N ARG A 64 -17.49 -1.92 -34.24
CA ARG A 64 -16.55 -2.03 -35.37
C ARG A 64 -15.82 -3.36 -35.30
N PHE A 65 -15.22 -3.80 -36.40
CA PHE A 65 -14.26 -4.91 -36.38
C PHE A 65 -12.83 -4.39 -36.62
N PRO A 66 -11.81 -4.83 -35.86
CA PRO A 66 -11.89 -5.74 -34.69
C PRO A 66 -12.76 -5.18 -33.56
N LEU A 67 -13.47 -6.04 -32.81
CA LEU A 67 -14.44 -5.60 -31.78
C LEU A 67 -13.84 -4.69 -30.71
N GLY A 68 -12.52 -4.78 -30.51
CA GLY A 68 -11.74 -3.88 -29.65
C GLY A 68 -11.75 -2.40 -30.07
N GLU A 69 -12.07 -2.08 -31.32
CA GLU A 69 -12.12 -0.70 -31.84
C GLU A 69 -13.51 -0.04 -31.73
N SER A 70 -14.47 -0.75 -31.14
CA SER A 70 -15.84 -0.25 -30.92
C SER A 70 -15.86 0.98 -30.02
N ARG A 71 -16.70 1.97 -30.36
CA ARG A 71 -16.77 3.28 -29.68
C ARG A 71 -18.10 3.47 -28.97
N CYS A 72 -18.10 4.24 -27.90
CA CYS A 72 -19.30 4.59 -27.13
C CYS A 72 -19.33 6.09 -26.84
N SER A 73 -20.52 6.68 -26.72
CA SER A 73 -20.73 8.08 -26.32
C SER A 73 -20.37 8.38 -24.86
N CYS A 74 -20.28 7.36 -24.01
CA CYS A 74 -19.88 7.53 -22.61
C CYS A 74 -18.42 8.01 -22.48
N PRO A 75 -18.01 8.67 -21.37
CA PRO A 75 -16.67 9.26 -21.22
C PRO A 75 -15.50 8.25 -21.06
N SER A 76 -15.74 6.95 -21.27
CA SER A 76 -14.71 5.92 -21.18
C SER A 76 -13.70 6.00 -22.33
N ARG A 77 -12.41 5.83 -22.03
CA ARG A 77 -11.33 5.76 -23.02
C ARG A 77 -10.95 4.33 -23.43
N SER A 78 -11.59 3.33 -22.83
CA SER A 78 -11.45 1.90 -23.10
C SER A 78 -12.83 1.23 -23.18
N ILE A 79 -12.86 -0.04 -23.56
CA ILE A 79 -14.10 -0.82 -23.69
C ILE A 79 -14.87 -0.81 -22.37
N CYS A 80 -16.03 -0.16 -22.39
CA CYS A 80 -16.90 0.01 -21.22
C CYS A 80 -18.02 -1.04 -21.20
N ARG A 81 -18.78 -1.07 -20.10
CA ARG A 81 -19.96 -1.95 -19.95
C ARG A 81 -20.95 -1.80 -21.10
N HIS A 82 -21.15 -0.59 -21.62
CA HIS A 82 -22.07 -0.31 -22.73
C HIS A 82 -21.60 -0.96 -24.04
N VAL A 83 -20.28 -0.97 -24.32
CA VAL A 83 -19.74 -1.64 -25.53
C VAL A 83 -19.95 -3.15 -25.45
N VAL A 84 -19.65 -3.76 -24.29
CA VAL A 84 -19.88 -5.20 -24.08
C VAL A 84 -21.37 -5.54 -24.19
N MET A 85 -22.24 -4.73 -23.56
CA MET A 85 -23.70 -4.87 -23.63
C MET A 85 -24.21 -4.74 -25.07
N ALA A 86 -23.75 -3.75 -25.84
CA ALA A 86 -24.11 -3.57 -27.24
C ALA A 86 -23.69 -4.76 -28.12
N ILE A 87 -22.51 -5.34 -27.89
CA ILE A 87 -22.05 -6.54 -28.60
C ILE A 87 -22.93 -7.75 -28.25
N LEU A 88 -23.31 -7.92 -26.98
CA LEU A 88 -24.23 -8.97 -26.54
C LEU A 88 -25.62 -8.83 -27.17
N LEU A 89 -26.15 -7.60 -27.24
CA LEU A 89 -27.44 -7.31 -27.88
C LEU A 89 -27.42 -7.55 -29.39
N ALA A 90 -26.34 -7.14 -30.08
CA ALA A 90 -26.15 -7.44 -31.49
C ALA A 90 -26.02 -8.97 -31.72
N ARG A 91 -25.33 -9.70 -30.84
CA ARG A 91 -25.23 -11.17 -30.90
C ARG A 91 -26.58 -11.85 -30.70
N GLN A 92 -27.42 -11.38 -29.79
CA GLN A 92 -28.79 -11.88 -29.60
C GLN A 92 -29.67 -11.62 -30.83
N ALA A 93 -29.67 -10.38 -31.35
CA ALA A 93 -30.43 -10.02 -32.55
C ALA A 93 -29.98 -10.77 -33.82
N ALA A 94 -28.71 -11.17 -33.90
CA ALA A 94 -28.20 -12.03 -34.96
C ALA A 94 -28.73 -13.48 -34.87
N GLY A 95 -29.07 -13.96 -33.67
CA GLY A 95 -29.65 -15.29 -33.43
C GLY A 95 -31.17 -15.35 -33.64
N ASP A 96 -31.91 -14.35 -33.17
CA ASP A 96 -33.38 -14.29 -33.29
C ASP A 96 -33.86 -14.13 -34.75
N GLY A 97 -32.99 -13.63 -35.65
CA GLY A 97 -33.28 -13.46 -37.08
C GLY A 97 -33.21 -14.74 -37.93
N GLY A 98 -33.27 -15.93 -37.32
CA GLY A 98 -33.14 -17.24 -37.97
C GLY A 98 -34.43 -18.08 -38.04
N SER A 99 -35.49 -17.73 -37.32
CA SER A 99 -36.74 -18.53 -37.25
C SER A 99 -37.84 -17.96 -38.16
N GLY A 100 -37.67 -18.07 -39.48
CA GLY A 100 -38.59 -17.41 -40.40
C GLY A 100 -38.50 -17.79 -41.88
N GLU A 101 -38.40 -19.08 -42.24
CA GLU A 101 -38.91 -19.58 -43.53
C GLU A 101 -39.05 -21.12 -43.58
N ALA A 102 -40.18 -21.58 -44.16
CA ALA A 102 -40.51 -22.92 -44.66
C ALA A 102 -40.39 -24.18 -43.75
N GLU A 103 -41.55 -24.73 -43.40
CA GLU A 103 -41.73 -26.13 -42.95
C GLU A 103 -41.36 -27.13 -44.08
N THR A 104 -40.67 -28.22 -43.76
CA THR A 104 -40.88 -29.55 -44.38
C THR A 104 -40.65 -30.66 -43.35
N GLU A 105 -41.40 -31.75 -43.49
CA GLU A 105 -41.57 -32.81 -42.48
C GLU A 105 -40.33 -33.71 -42.32
N GLY A 106 -40.09 -34.25 -41.10
CA GLY A 106 -38.89 -35.06 -40.87
C GLY A 106 -38.74 -35.75 -39.50
N SER A 107 -39.78 -36.44 -39.01
CA SER A 107 -39.75 -37.52 -37.99
C SER A 107 -38.60 -37.50 -36.95
N GLY A 108 -38.87 -37.07 -35.72
CA GLY A 108 -37.90 -37.11 -34.63
C GLY A 108 -37.58 -38.52 -34.08
N ARG A 109 -36.54 -38.60 -33.25
CA ARG A 109 -36.37 -39.64 -32.22
C ARG A 109 -35.43 -39.18 -31.11
N GLU A 110 -35.96 -39.02 -29.90
CA GLU A 110 -35.15 -38.97 -28.67
C GLU A 110 -34.58 -40.37 -28.38
N ILE A 111 -33.28 -40.48 -28.08
CA ILE A 111 -32.64 -41.23 -26.96
C ILE A 111 -31.25 -40.54 -26.83
N GLY A 112 -30.88 -39.86 -25.75
CA GLY A 112 -30.67 -40.41 -24.41
C GLY A 112 -29.23 -40.91 -24.28
N ILE A 113 -28.31 -40.04 -23.85
CA ILE A 113 -26.90 -40.41 -23.59
C ILE A 113 -26.75 -40.67 -22.09
N SER A 114 -26.43 -41.91 -21.72
CA SER A 114 -25.93 -42.28 -20.39
C SER A 114 -24.40 -42.44 -20.43
N GLU A 115 -23.78 -42.25 -19.28
CA GLU A 115 -22.32 -42.29 -19.10
C GLU A 115 -21.75 -43.73 -19.11
N GLU A 116 -20.42 -43.80 -18.97
CA GLU A 116 -19.56 -44.97 -18.81
C GLU A 116 -19.24 -45.78 -20.10
N ASP A 117 -18.01 -45.61 -20.60
CA ASP A 117 -17.08 -46.75 -20.57
C ASP A 117 -15.59 -46.31 -20.54
N VAL A 118 -14.73 -47.19 -20.02
CA VAL A 118 -13.39 -46.85 -19.49
C VAL A 118 -12.24 -47.43 -20.34
N ALA A 119 -11.21 -46.60 -20.53
CA ALA A 119 -9.82 -46.93 -20.89
C ALA A 119 -9.51 -47.69 -22.20
N THR A 120 -8.51 -47.20 -22.93
CA THR A 120 -7.22 -47.90 -23.08
C THR A 120 -6.18 -46.96 -23.71
N GLY A 121 -4.94 -46.97 -23.21
CA GLY A 121 -3.88 -46.10 -23.71
C GLY A 121 -3.03 -46.76 -24.80
N ARG A 122 -2.72 -46.02 -25.88
CA ARG A 122 -1.56 -46.31 -26.73
C ARG A 122 -1.10 -45.08 -27.53
N VAL A 123 0.18 -44.75 -27.38
CA VAL A 123 0.99 -43.89 -28.27
C VAL A 123 1.82 -44.88 -29.10
N PRO A 124 1.93 -44.79 -30.45
CA PRO A 124 2.82 -43.80 -31.07
C PRO A 124 2.54 -43.38 -32.54
N GLY A 125 3.35 -42.42 -33.02
CA GLY A 125 3.88 -42.47 -34.39
C GLY A 125 3.38 -41.40 -35.36
N ALA A 126 4.30 -40.54 -35.81
CA ALA A 126 4.10 -39.69 -36.98
C ALA A 126 4.21 -40.50 -38.29
N PRO A 127 3.77 -39.92 -39.41
CA PRO A 127 4.41 -40.16 -40.70
C PRO A 127 4.96 -38.86 -41.30
N GLU A 128 6.25 -38.85 -41.60
CA GLU A 128 6.75 -38.11 -42.76
C GLU A 128 6.29 -38.85 -44.03
N ASN A 129 6.19 -38.15 -45.17
CA ASN A 129 7.17 -38.24 -46.27
C ASN A 129 6.56 -37.83 -47.64
N GLN A 130 7.44 -37.47 -48.58
CA GLN A 130 7.28 -37.40 -50.04
C GLN A 130 6.44 -36.28 -50.67
N GLY A 131 7.14 -35.30 -51.26
CA GLY A 131 6.71 -34.69 -52.53
C GLY A 131 7.26 -35.47 -53.74
N PRO A 132 6.93 -35.03 -54.97
CA PRO A 132 7.99 -34.79 -55.94
C PRO A 132 7.84 -33.47 -56.71
N ALA A 133 8.88 -33.09 -57.45
CA ALA A 133 9.00 -31.82 -58.17
C ALA A 133 8.57 -31.92 -59.66
N GLY A 134 8.36 -30.76 -60.29
CA GLY A 134 8.19 -30.60 -61.74
C GLY A 134 8.16 -29.11 -62.14
N GLU A 135 9.05 -28.69 -63.03
CA GLU A 135 9.29 -27.29 -63.41
C GLU A 135 8.36 -26.78 -64.53
N ALA A 136 8.13 -25.46 -64.58
CA ALA A 136 7.72 -24.73 -65.79
C ALA A 136 8.22 -23.27 -65.72
N ASP A 137 8.50 -22.67 -66.89
CA ASP A 137 9.34 -21.48 -67.07
C ASP A 137 8.61 -20.32 -67.79
N GLN A 138 9.17 -19.11 -67.67
CA GLN A 138 8.96 -17.86 -68.45
C GLN A 138 7.67 -17.02 -68.30
N GLY A 139 7.86 -15.69 -68.16
CA GLY A 139 6.83 -14.66 -68.35
C GLY A 139 7.15 -13.29 -67.72
N LYS A 140 7.97 -12.45 -68.36
CA LYS A 140 8.33 -11.09 -67.89
C LYS A 140 7.42 -9.97 -68.43
N THR A 141 7.12 -8.98 -67.58
CA THR A 141 7.30 -7.51 -67.79
C THR A 141 7.19 -6.83 -66.40
N ASP A 142 8.16 -6.06 -65.89
CA ASP A 142 8.57 -4.66 -66.22
C ASP A 142 7.48 -3.63 -65.82
N CYS A 143 7.70 -2.47 -65.16
CA CYS A 143 8.82 -1.72 -64.54
C CYS A 143 8.19 -0.68 -63.54
N GLY A 144 8.85 0.13 -62.69
CA GLY A 144 10.24 0.38 -62.24
C GLY A 144 10.19 0.91 -60.77
N LYS A 145 11.27 0.99 -59.96
CA LYS A 145 12.49 1.86 -60.04
C LYS A 145 12.16 3.36 -60.10
N ALA A 146 12.88 4.28 -59.45
CA ALA A 146 14.21 4.28 -58.78
C ALA A 146 14.27 5.45 -57.75
N ASP A 147 15.31 5.84 -57.00
CA ASP A 147 16.71 5.43 -56.68
C ASP A 147 16.99 6.00 -55.25
N GLN A 148 17.75 5.41 -54.30
CA GLN A 148 19.17 4.99 -54.22
C GLN A 148 20.24 6.09 -54.33
N GLY A 149 21.23 6.03 -53.41
CA GLY A 149 22.39 6.94 -53.37
C GLY A 149 22.97 7.12 -51.96
N LYS A 150 23.26 6.05 -51.21
CA LYS A 150 24.59 5.41 -51.05
C LYS A 150 25.70 6.26 -50.38
N ALA A 151 26.18 5.67 -49.28
CA ALA A 151 27.29 6.03 -48.42
C ALA A 151 28.64 6.37 -49.09
N SER A 152 29.51 7.02 -48.29
CA SER A 152 30.97 6.88 -48.37
C SER A 152 31.58 6.69 -46.96
N GLN A 153 32.74 6.04 -46.90
CA GLN A 153 33.40 5.58 -45.67
C GLN A 153 34.48 6.56 -45.17
N GLY A 154 34.83 6.51 -43.88
CA GLY A 154 35.98 7.24 -43.31
C GLY A 154 36.50 6.59 -42.02
N LYS A 155 37.82 6.49 -41.85
CA LYS A 155 38.51 5.79 -40.74
C LYS A 155 38.78 6.70 -39.52
N ALA A 156 39.05 6.04 -38.38
CA ALA A 156 39.33 6.61 -37.07
C ALA A 156 40.68 7.38 -36.94
N VAL A 157 40.76 8.27 -35.93
CA VAL A 157 41.99 8.68 -35.24
C VAL A 157 41.69 8.97 -33.75
N HIS A 158 42.63 8.67 -32.85
CA HIS A 158 42.61 9.02 -31.41
C HIS A 158 42.82 10.52 -31.14
N SER A 159 42.42 11.00 -29.96
CA SER A 159 43.27 11.89 -29.15
C SER A 159 42.84 11.95 -27.67
N GLU A 160 43.83 11.99 -26.77
CA GLU A 160 43.68 12.32 -25.34
C GLU A 160 43.88 13.82 -25.08
N ALA A 161 43.42 14.27 -23.91
CA ALA A 161 43.95 15.37 -23.08
C ALA A 161 44.22 16.77 -23.69
N GLY A 162 43.62 17.81 -23.09
CA GLY A 162 44.04 19.20 -23.33
C GLY A 162 43.23 20.26 -22.59
N GLN A 163 43.72 20.71 -21.42
CA GLN A 163 43.20 21.90 -20.72
C GLN A 163 43.40 23.18 -21.56
N ARG A 164 42.40 24.10 -21.63
CA ARG A 164 42.65 25.55 -21.79
C ARG A 164 41.61 26.41 -21.05
N LYS A 165 42.08 27.55 -20.51
CA LYS A 165 41.29 28.61 -19.86
C LYS A 165 41.02 29.77 -20.83
N ALA A 166 40.04 30.61 -20.46
CA ALA A 166 39.71 31.94 -21.03
C ALA A 166 39.11 31.90 -22.47
N SER A 167 38.34 32.90 -22.93
CA SER A 167 38.14 34.27 -22.46
C SER A 167 36.72 34.83 -22.74
N GLN A 168 36.49 36.12 -22.41
CA GLN A 168 35.21 36.84 -22.45
C GLN A 168 34.71 37.24 -23.85
N GLY A 169 33.38 37.39 -23.96
CA GLY A 169 32.67 38.29 -24.89
C GLY A 169 31.87 37.58 -25.99
N LYS A 170 30.73 38.09 -26.50
CA LYS A 170 29.77 39.14 -26.10
C LYS A 170 28.70 39.18 -27.22
N GLY A 171 27.41 39.39 -26.90
CA GLY A 171 26.29 39.46 -27.87
C GLY A 171 25.75 38.08 -28.26
N ALA A 172 24.44 37.84 -28.46
CA ALA A 172 23.29 38.74 -28.56
C ALA A 172 21.99 37.93 -28.28
N ASP A 173 20.84 38.46 -27.82
CA ASP A 173 20.54 39.84 -27.37
C ASP A 173 19.30 39.93 -26.43
N SER A 174 18.79 41.16 -26.28
CA SER A 174 17.56 41.72 -25.67
C SER A 174 16.20 41.08 -26.08
N GLU A 175 15.03 41.36 -25.48
CA GLU A 175 14.57 42.51 -24.65
C GLU A 175 13.77 42.09 -23.39
N ALA A 176 13.59 43.05 -22.48
CA ALA A 176 12.76 42.93 -21.28
C ALA A 176 11.42 43.67 -21.46
N ASP A 177 10.48 43.47 -20.52
CA ASP A 177 9.73 44.61 -20.00
C ASP A 177 9.57 44.54 -18.48
N GLN A 178 9.68 45.70 -17.83
CA GLN A 178 9.52 45.92 -16.39
C GLN A 178 8.83 47.26 -16.15
N GLY A 179 7.75 47.25 -15.36
CA GLY A 179 7.37 48.41 -14.55
C GLY A 179 5.88 48.54 -14.28
N LYS A 180 5.47 49.29 -13.25
CA LYS A 180 6.24 49.87 -12.15
C LYS A 180 5.29 50.15 -10.99
N ALA A 181 5.80 50.22 -9.77
CA ALA A 181 5.02 50.56 -8.58
C ALA A 181 4.74 52.08 -8.48
N SER A 182 3.72 52.44 -7.70
CA SER A 182 3.62 53.74 -7.02
C SER A 182 3.02 53.58 -5.62
N GLN A 183 3.45 54.44 -4.69
CA GLN A 183 3.00 54.48 -3.28
C GLN A 183 2.11 55.70 -3.05
N GLY A 184 1.23 55.65 -2.04
CA GLY A 184 0.99 56.84 -1.21
C GLY A 184 -0.41 57.10 -0.64
N LYS A 185 -0.54 56.86 0.68
CA LYS A 185 -1.36 57.60 1.68
C LYS A 185 -2.90 57.62 1.60
N GLY A 186 -3.54 57.37 2.74
CA GLY A 186 -4.58 58.29 3.25
C GLY A 186 -5.92 57.70 3.74
N ALA A 187 -6.10 57.71 5.07
CA ALA A 187 -7.34 58.03 5.81
C ALA A 187 -8.67 57.24 5.63
N ASP A 188 -9.14 56.72 6.77
CA ASP A 188 -10.50 56.87 7.33
C ASP A 188 -11.78 56.40 6.63
N SER A 189 -12.34 55.36 7.27
CA SER A 189 -13.70 55.35 7.85
C SER A 189 -14.93 54.89 7.04
N LYS A 190 -15.74 54.10 7.78
CA LYS A 190 -17.20 53.87 7.70
C LYS A 190 -17.82 53.19 6.48
N ALA A 191 -18.69 52.26 6.85
CA ALA A 191 -19.66 51.56 6.02
C ALA A 191 -20.64 52.49 5.27
N ASP A 192 -21.21 51.97 4.18
CA ASP A 192 -22.62 52.21 3.88
C ASP A 192 -23.29 50.97 3.27
N GLN A 193 -24.62 50.96 3.31
CA GLN A 193 -25.51 49.92 2.81
C GLN A 193 -26.10 50.29 1.44
N GLY A 194 -26.38 49.28 0.62
CA GLY A 194 -27.31 49.36 -0.52
C GLY A 194 -27.61 47.94 -1.00
N LYS A 195 -28.85 47.42 -0.98
CA LYS A 195 -30.02 47.87 -1.78
C LYS A 195 -29.59 48.18 -3.22
N GLY A 196 -29.93 47.41 -4.25
CA GLY A 196 -30.91 46.33 -4.37
C GLY A 196 -31.77 46.59 -5.60
N ALA A 197 -31.92 45.61 -6.49
CA ALA A 197 -32.80 45.70 -7.66
C ALA A 197 -33.41 44.32 -7.94
N HIS A 198 -34.74 44.27 -7.93
CA HIS A 198 -35.52 43.08 -8.26
C HIS A 198 -35.67 42.94 -9.78
N SER A 199 -35.82 41.70 -10.25
CA SER A 199 -36.68 41.39 -11.40
C SER A 199 -37.58 40.18 -11.08
N GLU A 200 -38.82 40.49 -10.70
CA GLU A 200 -39.99 39.64 -10.88
C GLU A 200 -40.29 39.49 -12.40
N ALA A 201 -41.05 38.52 -12.92
CA ALA A 201 -41.60 37.25 -12.42
C ALA A 201 -41.98 36.37 -13.65
N GLY A 202 -42.26 35.08 -13.44
CA GLY A 202 -42.76 34.18 -14.48
C GLY A 202 -43.17 32.81 -13.94
N GLN A 203 -44.43 32.66 -13.56
CA GLN A 203 -44.94 31.48 -12.84
C GLN A 203 -45.41 30.33 -13.74
N GLY A 204 -45.34 29.10 -13.22
CA GLY A 204 -46.08 27.93 -13.70
C GLY A 204 -45.23 26.66 -13.79
N LYS A 205 -45.61 25.50 -13.24
CA LYS A 205 -46.78 25.14 -12.41
C LYS A 205 -46.35 24.11 -11.35
N ALA A 206 -46.93 24.17 -10.17
CA ALA A 206 -46.89 23.03 -9.24
C ALA A 206 -48.00 22.03 -9.59
N SER A 207 -47.68 20.74 -9.64
CA SER A 207 -48.66 19.64 -9.61
C SER A 207 -48.61 18.95 -8.25
N GLN A 208 -49.67 19.13 -7.47
CA GLN A 208 -49.92 18.39 -6.23
C GLN A 208 -50.32 16.94 -6.52
N GLY A 209 -49.99 16.03 -5.60
CA GLY A 209 -50.32 14.60 -5.67
C GLY A 209 -49.99 13.87 -4.37
N LYS A 210 -50.38 14.43 -3.22
CA LYS A 210 -51.51 13.94 -2.39
C LYS A 210 -51.24 12.62 -1.65
N ALA A 211 -50.83 12.76 -0.39
CA ALA A 211 -51.25 11.81 0.64
C ALA A 211 -52.76 11.92 0.85
N VAL A 212 -53.45 10.79 0.99
CA VAL A 212 -54.87 10.72 1.39
C VAL A 212 -55.06 9.53 2.32
N HIS A 213 -55.52 9.79 3.53
CA HIS A 213 -56.13 8.78 4.40
C HIS A 213 -57.56 8.48 3.91
N SER A 214 -58.00 7.24 4.08
CA SER A 214 -59.43 6.93 4.24
C SER A 214 -59.58 5.82 5.28
N GLU A 215 -60.15 6.18 6.43
CA GLU A 215 -60.56 5.25 7.48
C GLU A 215 -61.91 4.59 7.17
N ALA A 216 -62.10 3.35 7.67
CA ALA A 216 -63.34 2.75 8.18
C ALA A 216 -63.22 1.21 8.09
N GLY A 217 -63.58 0.40 9.09
CA GLY A 217 -64.09 0.70 10.43
C GLY A 217 -65.10 -0.36 10.91
N GLN A 218 -64.99 -0.78 12.18
CA GLN A 218 -65.86 -1.63 13.03
C GLN A 218 -65.05 -2.78 13.68
N GLY A 219 -65.06 -2.99 15.00
CA GLY A 219 -65.62 -2.17 16.08
C GLY A 219 -65.32 -2.77 17.48
N GLU A 220 -65.29 -1.89 18.49
CA GLU A 220 -65.57 -2.07 19.94
C GLU A 220 -65.47 -3.49 20.60
N LYS A 221 -64.87 -3.63 21.80
CA LYS A 221 -65.32 -2.95 23.04
C LYS A 221 -64.21 -2.58 24.03
N ALA A 222 -64.53 -1.59 24.86
CA ALA A 222 -63.72 -1.06 25.94
C ALA A 222 -63.94 -1.75 27.30
N HIS A 223 -62.96 -1.63 28.19
CA HIS A 223 -63.01 -1.29 29.64
C HIS A 223 -61.63 -1.66 30.25
N GLY A 224 -60.99 -0.90 31.14
CA GLY A 224 -61.28 0.44 31.67
C GLY A 224 -60.39 0.74 32.90
N LYS A 225 -59.69 1.89 32.89
CA LYS A 225 -59.02 2.63 33.99
C LYS A 225 -58.75 1.99 35.37
N ALA A 226 -57.53 2.19 35.88
CA ALA A 226 -57.16 2.95 37.11
C ALA A 226 -55.75 2.49 37.56
N ASP A 227 -54.69 3.29 37.46
CA ASP A 227 -54.28 4.46 38.27
C ASP A 227 -53.37 4.12 39.49
N HIS A 228 -52.09 4.43 39.31
CA HIS A 228 -51.09 4.95 40.26
C HIS A 228 -50.78 4.32 41.65
N ARG A 229 -49.46 4.04 41.79
CA ARG A 229 -48.49 4.48 42.84
C ARG A 229 -48.05 3.53 43.99
N GLU A 230 -46.72 3.32 43.98
CA GLU A 230 -45.72 3.38 45.08
C GLU A 230 -46.00 2.71 46.45
N GLY A 231 -45.03 1.93 46.94
CA GLY A 231 -44.83 1.76 48.40
C GLY A 231 -44.22 0.42 48.85
N ASP A 232 -42.92 0.45 49.12
CA ASP A 232 -42.07 -0.53 49.82
C ASP A 232 -42.72 -1.47 50.87
N ARG A 233 -42.27 -2.74 50.89
CA ARG A 233 -41.52 -3.38 52.03
C ARG A 233 -41.46 -4.92 51.98
N GLU A 234 -40.24 -5.47 52.05
CA GLU A 234 -39.95 -6.72 52.76
C GLU A 234 -39.84 -6.45 54.29
N PRO A 235 -39.63 -7.45 55.20
CA PRO A 235 -39.64 -8.92 55.06
C PRO A 235 -40.58 -9.62 56.10
N GLY A 236 -40.69 -10.97 56.06
CA GLY A 236 -41.36 -11.74 57.12
C GLY A 236 -41.27 -13.26 56.95
N SER A 237 -40.87 -13.99 58.01
CA SER A 237 -40.52 -15.42 57.96
C SER A 237 -41.49 -16.32 58.75
N THR A 238 -41.29 -17.65 58.63
CA THR A 238 -41.98 -18.77 59.32
C THR A 238 -43.42 -19.07 58.84
N GLY A 239 -43.88 -20.32 58.73
CA GLY A 239 -43.21 -21.63 58.89
C GLY A 239 -44.22 -22.80 58.89
N ALA A 240 -43.71 -24.03 58.75
CA ALA A 240 -44.40 -25.33 58.85
C ALA A 240 -45.38 -25.75 57.71
N ALA A 241 -45.30 -27.04 57.35
CA ALA A 241 -46.11 -27.72 56.33
C ALA A 241 -47.41 -28.33 56.94
N PRO A 242 -48.30 -28.91 56.10
CA PRO A 242 -48.12 -30.35 55.84
C PRO A 242 -48.27 -30.77 54.37
N ALA A 243 -47.87 -32.02 54.13
CA ALA A 243 -47.75 -32.72 52.86
C ALA A 243 -48.95 -32.61 51.89
N GLY A 244 -48.61 -32.38 50.62
CA GLY A 244 -49.38 -32.77 49.45
C GLY A 244 -48.40 -33.27 48.39
N GLU A 245 -48.21 -34.58 48.30
CA GLU A 245 -47.39 -35.20 47.26
C GLU A 245 -48.18 -35.21 45.94
N ASP A 246 -47.69 -34.52 44.90
CA ASP A 246 -47.62 -35.14 43.57
C ASP A 246 -46.61 -34.49 42.60
N SER A 247 -45.92 -35.32 41.84
CA SER A 247 -45.26 -35.03 40.55
C SER A 247 -44.18 -33.91 40.46
N GLY A 248 -43.01 -34.15 41.05
CA GLY A 248 -41.79 -33.47 40.60
C GLY A 248 -41.33 -33.95 39.22
N ARG A 249 -41.33 -33.09 38.18
CA ARG A 249 -40.65 -33.34 36.89
C ARG A 249 -39.92 -32.12 36.31
N SER A 250 -38.62 -32.07 36.63
CA SER A 250 -37.52 -31.66 35.74
C SER A 250 -37.59 -30.33 34.95
N VAL A 251 -37.66 -29.18 35.64
CA VAL A 251 -37.27 -27.88 35.03
C VAL A 251 -35.75 -27.83 34.75
N GLY A 252 -34.94 -28.57 35.50
CA GLY A 252 -33.48 -28.62 35.34
C GLY A 252 -32.95 -29.44 34.15
N SER A 253 -33.73 -30.35 33.56
CA SER A 253 -33.19 -31.30 32.57
C SER A 253 -33.00 -30.69 31.18
N LEU A 254 -33.91 -29.85 30.69
CA LEU A 254 -33.82 -29.30 29.34
C LEU A 254 -32.61 -28.38 29.15
N GLY A 255 -32.36 -27.46 30.10
CA GLY A 255 -31.18 -26.58 30.02
C GLY A 255 -29.86 -27.35 30.04
N GLN A 256 -29.81 -28.44 30.83
CA GLN A 256 -28.66 -29.33 30.89
C GLN A 256 -28.48 -30.17 29.60
N GLN A 257 -29.58 -30.60 28.97
CA GLN A 257 -29.57 -31.28 27.67
C GLN A 257 -29.04 -30.35 26.55
N VAL A 258 -29.55 -29.12 26.46
CA VAL A 258 -29.05 -28.11 25.50
C VAL A 258 -27.55 -27.88 25.69
N TRP A 259 -27.09 -27.72 26.93
CA TRP A 259 -25.67 -27.51 27.23
C TRP A 259 -24.79 -28.71 26.85
N GLN A 260 -25.25 -29.94 27.14
CA GLN A 260 -24.56 -31.16 26.73
C GLN A 260 -24.48 -31.30 25.20
N GLU A 261 -25.54 -30.94 24.46
CA GLU A 261 -25.55 -30.98 22.99
C GLU A 261 -24.58 -29.96 22.37
N ILE A 262 -24.45 -28.78 22.97
CA ILE A 262 -23.47 -27.74 22.59
C ILE A 262 -22.04 -28.24 22.76
N LEU A 263 -21.72 -28.85 23.90
CA LEU A 263 -20.37 -29.36 24.20
C LEU A 263 -20.04 -30.61 23.36
N ALA A 264 -21.02 -31.47 23.07
CA ALA A 264 -20.85 -32.65 22.22
C ALA A 264 -20.69 -32.33 20.72
N ARG A 265 -20.89 -31.07 20.28
CA ARG A 265 -20.87 -30.72 18.86
C ARG A 265 -19.44 -30.78 18.29
N PRO A 266 -19.18 -31.56 17.22
CA PRO A 266 -17.84 -31.69 16.66
C PRO A 266 -17.33 -30.37 16.06
N ARG A 267 -16.03 -30.10 16.23
CA ARG A 267 -15.43 -28.79 15.91
C ARG A 267 -15.23 -28.52 14.42
N LYS A 268 -14.84 -29.52 13.62
CA LYS A 268 -14.54 -29.34 12.18
C LYS A 268 -15.69 -28.70 11.37
N PRO A 269 -16.97 -29.06 11.54
CA PRO A 269 -18.09 -28.32 10.94
C PRO A 269 -18.24 -26.87 11.42
N LEU A 270 -17.95 -26.60 12.70
CA LEU A 270 -18.01 -25.24 13.26
C LEU A 270 -16.91 -24.36 12.67
N PHE A 271 -15.68 -24.88 12.58
CA PHE A 271 -14.55 -24.21 11.96
C PHE A 271 -14.82 -23.87 10.49
N ARG A 272 -15.38 -24.81 9.71
CA ARG A 272 -15.79 -24.57 8.32
C ARG A 272 -16.91 -23.53 8.19
N ALA A 273 -17.90 -23.54 9.08
CA ALA A 273 -19.02 -22.60 9.06
C ALA A 273 -18.61 -21.17 9.51
N LEU A 274 -17.59 -21.05 10.36
CA LEU A 274 -17.04 -19.79 10.83
C LEU A 274 -15.98 -19.20 9.86
N GLY A 275 -15.17 -20.06 9.25
CA GLY A 275 -14.11 -19.72 8.29
C GLY A 275 -12.90 -19.03 8.94
N ASN A 276 -11.75 -19.03 8.25
CA ASN A 276 -10.46 -18.59 8.80
C ASN A 276 -10.49 -17.16 9.39
N LYS A 277 -11.21 -16.23 8.74
CA LYS A 277 -11.39 -14.85 9.26
C LYS A 277 -12.18 -14.81 10.57
N GLY A 278 -13.20 -15.66 10.72
CA GLY A 278 -13.97 -15.77 11.96
C GLY A 278 -13.18 -16.48 13.06
N LEU A 279 -12.41 -17.50 12.71
CA LEU A 279 -11.50 -18.21 13.62
C LEU A 279 -10.42 -17.26 14.17
N ARG A 280 -9.75 -16.45 13.33
CA ARG A 280 -8.77 -15.44 13.79
C ARG A 280 -9.39 -14.41 14.74
N ARG A 281 -10.60 -13.93 14.41
CA ARG A 281 -11.34 -13.01 15.29
C ARG A 281 -11.64 -13.67 16.64
N LEU A 282 -12.05 -14.94 16.63
CA LEU A 282 -12.41 -15.69 17.83
C LEU A 282 -11.18 -15.93 18.73
N ALA A 283 -10.05 -16.36 18.16
CA ALA A 283 -8.79 -16.51 18.88
C ALA A 283 -8.33 -15.19 19.52
N ALA A 284 -8.25 -14.11 18.74
CA ALA A 284 -7.85 -12.79 19.24
C ALA A 284 -8.82 -12.25 20.32
N ALA A 285 -10.12 -12.54 20.23
CA ALA A 285 -11.08 -12.16 21.26
C ALA A 285 -10.92 -12.96 22.56
N MET A 286 -10.52 -14.24 22.47
CA MET A 286 -10.17 -15.08 23.63
C MET A 286 -8.89 -14.58 24.31
N GLU A 287 -7.85 -14.28 23.54
CA GLU A 287 -6.57 -13.74 24.04
C GLU A 287 -6.75 -12.37 24.71
N ALA A 288 -7.57 -11.49 24.13
CA ALA A 288 -7.89 -10.19 24.69
C ALA A 288 -8.87 -10.23 25.88
N GLY A 289 -9.30 -11.41 26.34
CA GLY A 289 -10.23 -11.56 27.46
C GLY A 289 -11.65 -11.03 27.20
N ASN A 290 -12.02 -10.81 25.94
CA ASN A 290 -13.31 -10.24 25.53
C ASN A 290 -14.41 -11.31 25.56
N LEU A 291 -14.87 -11.66 26.76
CA LEU A 291 -15.84 -12.74 26.98
C LEU A 291 -17.25 -12.41 26.43
N PRO A 292 -17.97 -13.41 25.89
CA PRO A 292 -19.36 -13.29 25.45
C PRO A 292 -20.32 -13.16 26.64
N ARG A 293 -21.45 -12.45 26.42
CA ARG A 293 -22.57 -12.50 27.37
C ARG A 293 -23.35 -13.78 27.14
N VAL A 294 -23.29 -14.72 28.08
CA VAL A 294 -23.99 -16.01 28.01
C VAL A 294 -24.99 -16.12 29.15
N GLU A 295 -26.27 -16.32 28.82
CA GLU A 295 -27.35 -16.55 29.77
C GLU A 295 -27.83 -18.01 29.63
N ARG A 296 -27.74 -18.77 30.72
CA ARG A 296 -28.08 -20.20 30.78
C ARG A 296 -29.51 -20.37 31.30
N GLY A 297 -30.36 -21.05 30.53
CA GLY A 297 -31.75 -21.36 30.90
C GLY A 297 -32.26 -22.59 30.15
N THR A 298 -33.57 -22.68 29.91
CA THR A 298 -34.17 -23.70 29.01
C THR A 298 -33.76 -23.49 27.54
N VAL A 299 -33.31 -22.28 27.21
CA VAL A 299 -32.65 -21.87 25.97
C VAL A 299 -31.35 -21.20 26.37
N VAL A 300 -30.27 -21.44 25.63
CA VAL A 300 -28.97 -20.79 25.87
C VAL A 300 -28.87 -19.55 24.98
N HIS A 301 -28.73 -18.38 25.59
CA HIS A 301 -28.59 -17.12 24.87
C HIS A 301 -27.13 -16.69 24.86
N VAL A 302 -26.58 -16.38 23.68
CA VAL A 302 -25.20 -15.93 23.49
C VAL A 302 -25.19 -14.62 22.71
N GLY A 303 -24.69 -13.55 23.34
CA GLY A 303 -24.32 -12.29 22.69
C GLY A 303 -22.85 -12.34 22.27
N LEU A 304 -22.57 -12.10 20.98
CA LEU A 304 -21.23 -12.24 20.42
C LEU A 304 -20.39 -10.96 20.66
N PRO A 305 -19.16 -11.06 21.20
CA PRO A 305 -18.28 -9.90 21.42
C PRO A 305 -18.01 -9.11 20.13
N GLY A 306 -18.08 -7.78 20.23
CA GLY A 306 -17.82 -6.87 19.10
C GLY A 306 -18.80 -6.98 17.94
N GLN A 307 -19.94 -7.67 18.10
CA GLN A 307 -20.95 -7.88 17.06
C GLN A 307 -22.34 -7.61 17.63
N ASP A 308 -23.19 -6.91 16.87
CA ASP A 308 -24.58 -6.64 17.28
C ASP A 308 -25.50 -7.85 16.98
N MET A 309 -25.05 -9.03 17.43
CA MET A 309 -25.56 -10.34 17.03
C MET A 309 -25.83 -11.24 18.24
N ALA A 310 -27.05 -11.77 18.29
CA ALA A 310 -27.50 -12.68 19.34
C ALA A 310 -27.92 -14.03 18.76
N VAL A 311 -27.52 -15.10 19.44
CA VAL A 311 -27.86 -16.48 19.10
C VAL A 311 -28.63 -17.10 20.25
N LYS A 312 -29.73 -17.80 19.92
CA LYS A 312 -30.50 -18.63 20.84
C LYS A 312 -30.31 -20.09 20.45
N LEU A 313 -29.57 -20.82 21.26
CA LEU A 313 -29.30 -22.24 21.07
C LEU A 313 -30.38 -23.06 21.78
N LEU A 314 -31.03 -23.96 21.05
CA LEU A 314 -32.09 -24.87 21.52
C LEU A 314 -31.63 -26.33 21.36
N SER A 315 -32.40 -27.27 21.91
CA SER A 315 -32.22 -28.72 21.72
C SER A 315 -33.46 -29.28 21.04
N PRO A 316 -33.36 -29.96 19.87
CA PRO A 316 -32.15 -30.10 19.04
C PRO A 316 -31.57 -28.77 18.52
N LEU A 317 -30.24 -28.72 18.35
CA LEU A 317 -29.50 -27.53 17.89
C LEU A 317 -29.93 -27.03 16.49
N GLU A 318 -30.59 -27.87 15.69
CA GLU A 318 -31.14 -27.49 14.38
C GLU A 318 -32.22 -26.41 14.47
N TYR A 319 -32.94 -26.33 15.60
CA TYR A 319 -33.94 -25.29 15.85
C TYR A 319 -33.34 -23.98 16.39
N SER A 320 -32.01 -23.91 16.55
CA SER A 320 -31.33 -22.71 17.06
C SER A 320 -31.55 -21.51 16.13
N THR A 321 -31.91 -20.37 16.72
CA THR A 321 -32.18 -19.12 16.00
C THR A 321 -31.05 -18.12 16.17
N CYS A 322 -30.87 -17.24 15.19
CA CYS A 322 -29.82 -16.22 15.17
C CYS A 322 -30.39 -14.96 14.50
N THR A 323 -29.96 -13.78 14.93
CA THR A 323 -30.39 -12.49 14.36
C THR A 323 -30.06 -12.31 12.87
N CYS A 324 -29.22 -13.17 12.26
CA CYS A 324 -29.00 -13.18 10.81
C CYS A 324 -30.11 -13.92 10.00
N HIS A 325 -31.13 -14.44 10.67
CA HIS A 325 -32.28 -15.16 10.08
C HIS A 325 -31.98 -16.41 9.22
N ARG A 326 -30.72 -16.85 9.10
CA ARG A 326 -30.37 -18.11 8.45
C ARG A 326 -30.84 -19.31 9.26
N LYS A 327 -31.58 -20.22 8.60
CA LYS A 327 -32.09 -21.47 9.19
C LYS A 327 -30.95 -22.45 9.49
N GLU A 328 -30.00 -22.60 8.57
CA GLU A 328 -28.82 -23.47 8.69
C GLU A 328 -27.79 -22.98 9.74
N LEU A 329 -26.69 -23.75 9.89
CA LEU A 329 -25.53 -23.39 10.71
C LEU A 329 -24.77 -22.22 10.06
N CYS A 330 -25.03 -21.00 10.51
CA CYS A 330 -24.27 -19.81 10.11
C CYS A 330 -23.02 -19.62 10.98
N SER A 331 -22.10 -18.77 10.51
CA SER A 331 -20.89 -18.35 11.24
C SER A 331 -21.17 -17.94 12.68
N HIS A 332 -22.21 -17.13 12.92
CA HIS A 332 -22.60 -16.68 14.27
C HIS A 332 -23.04 -17.83 15.19
N LYS A 333 -23.80 -18.81 14.67
CA LYS A 333 -24.19 -20.01 15.44
C LYS A 333 -22.96 -20.86 15.76
N ALA A 334 -22.04 -21.00 14.81
CA ALA A 334 -20.78 -21.71 15.02
C ALA A 334 -19.90 -21.02 16.08
N GLU A 335 -19.74 -19.70 15.98
CA GLU A 335 -18.99 -18.87 16.96
C GLU A 335 -19.60 -18.95 18.35
N ALA A 336 -20.94 -18.91 18.48
CA ALA A 336 -21.63 -19.06 19.76
C ALA A 336 -21.39 -20.43 20.42
N ILE A 337 -21.38 -21.52 19.64
CA ILE A 337 -21.09 -22.88 20.14
C ILE A 337 -19.61 -22.98 20.57
N LEU A 338 -18.68 -22.46 19.77
CA LEU A 338 -17.24 -22.46 20.10
C LEU A 338 -16.93 -21.63 21.35
N TRP A 339 -17.60 -20.50 21.54
CA TRP A 339 -17.53 -19.72 22.78
C TRP A 339 -18.01 -20.50 24.01
N CYS A 340 -19.09 -21.28 23.89
CA CYS A 340 -19.56 -22.14 24.99
C CYS A 340 -18.57 -23.28 25.30
N GLN A 341 -17.90 -23.84 24.28
CA GLN A 341 -16.85 -24.85 24.45
C GLN A 341 -15.59 -24.27 25.13
N TYR A 342 -15.22 -23.02 24.83
CA TYR A 342 -14.12 -22.30 25.48
C TYR A 342 -14.42 -21.97 26.95
N LEU A 343 -15.63 -21.51 27.27
CA LEU A 343 -16.05 -21.20 28.65
C LEU A 343 -16.09 -22.43 29.58
N GLU A 344 -16.12 -23.64 29.03
CA GLU A 344 -16.04 -24.91 29.78
C GLU A 344 -14.65 -25.57 29.64
N HIS A 345 -13.64 -24.78 29.24
CA HIS A 345 -12.23 -25.20 29.07
C HIS A 345 -12.00 -26.38 28.12
N GLN A 346 -12.95 -26.68 27.23
CA GLN A 346 -12.76 -27.73 26.23
C GLN A 346 -11.93 -27.26 25.04
N LEU A 347 -12.00 -25.97 24.71
CA LEU A 347 -11.31 -25.34 23.59
C LEU A 347 -10.36 -24.25 24.13
N THR A 348 -9.12 -24.22 23.67
CA THR A 348 -8.15 -23.16 24.00
C THR A 348 -7.90 -22.23 22.82
N ALA A 349 -7.34 -21.05 23.06
CA ALA A 349 -6.88 -20.16 21.99
C ALA A 349 -5.74 -20.81 21.17
N GLU A 350 -4.86 -21.57 21.82
CA GLU A 350 -3.76 -22.32 21.18
C GLU A 350 -4.26 -23.40 20.21
N GLU A 351 -5.29 -24.17 20.57
CA GLU A 351 -5.93 -25.13 19.65
C GLU A 351 -6.57 -24.44 18.43
N LEU A 352 -7.11 -23.23 18.64
CA LEU A 352 -7.71 -22.41 17.59
C LEU A 352 -6.64 -21.82 16.66
N ALA A 353 -5.48 -21.45 17.19
CA ALA A 353 -4.30 -21.04 16.43
C ALA A 353 -3.73 -22.21 15.60
N GLY A 354 -3.61 -23.42 16.18
CA GLY A 354 -3.14 -24.61 15.46
C GLY A 354 -4.06 -25.07 14.31
N GLU A 355 -5.36 -24.77 14.36
CA GLU A 355 -6.27 -24.98 13.22
C GLU A 355 -6.23 -23.83 12.19
N LEU A 356 -5.69 -22.66 12.57
CA LEU A 356 -5.38 -21.56 11.64
C LEU A 356 -4.03 -21.76 10.92
N GLU A 357 -3.11 -22.53 11.52
CA GLU A 357 -1.89 -23.06 10.91
C GLU A 357 -2.15 -24.20 9.90
N GLN A 358 -3.39 -24.69 9.78
CA GLN A 358 -3.83 -25.48 8.62
C GLN A 358 -4.10 -24.51 7.45
N GLU A 359 -2.99 -24.07 6.87
CA GLU A 359 -2.84 -22.89 6.03
C GLU A 359 -3.62 -22.89 4.69
N PRO A 360 -3.79 -21.71 4.05
CA PRO A 360 -4.24 -21.63 2.67
C PRO A 360 -3.34 -22.47 1.74
N SER A 361 -3.93 -23.24 0.85
CA SER A 361 -3.19 -24.00 -0.15
C SER A 361 -2.62 -23.06 -1.22
N PHE A 362 -1.37 -22.66 -1.07
CA PHE A 362 -0.57 -22.19 -2.20
C PHE A 362 -0.38 -23.34 -3.19
N ASP A 363 -0.55 -23.08 -4.49
CA ASP A 363 0.02 -23.96 -5.51
C ASP A 363 1.54 -23.78 -5.51
N LEU A 364 2.26 -24.71 -4.88
CA LEU A 364 3.72 -24.68 -4.76
C LEU A 364 4.43 -24.77 -6.14
N GLN A 365 3.77 -25.35 -7.15
CA GLN A 365 4.29 -25.44 -8.51
C GLN A 365 4.09 -24.10 -9.24
N GLU A 366 2.92 -23.46 -9.12
CA GLU A 366 2.67 -22.11 -9.66
C GLU A 366 3.60 -21.07 -9.01
N LEU A 367 3.78 -21.12 -7.69
CA LEU A 367 4.76 -20.29 -6.96
C LEU A 367 6.18 -20.48 -7.49
N GLY A 368 6.62 -21.74 -7.62
CA GLY A 368 7.96 -22.07 -8.12
C GLY A 368 8.20 -21.57 -9.56
N ASN A 369 7.18 -21.70 -10.43
CA ASN A 369 7.21 -21.24 -11.81
C ASN A 369 7.20 -19.71 -11.91
N THR A 370 6.38 -19.03 -11.11
CA THR A 370 6.30 -17.56 -11.06
C THR A 370 7.62 -16.97 -10.59
N ALA A 371 8.18 -17.51 -9.50
CA ALA A 371 9.46 -17.07 -8.99
C ALA A 371 10.64 -17.38 -9.93
N ALA A 372 10.55 -18.42 -10.77
CA ALA A 372 11.52 -18.66 -11.84
C ALA A 372 11.44 -17.58 -12.94
N GLN A 373 10.23 -17.25 -13.41
CA GLN A 373 10.04 -16.19 -14.42
C GLN A 373 10.53 -14.82 -13.94
N VAL A 374 10.24 -14.45 -12.68
CA VAL A 374 10.75 -13.20 -12.08
C VAL A 374 12.28 -13.19 -12.02
N LYS A 375 12.91 -14.29 -11.56
CA LYS A 375 14.37 -14.43 -11.53
C LYS A 375 14.98 -14.23 -12.93
N ASP A 376 14.47 -14.94 -13.92
CA ASP A 376 15.04 -14.97 -15.27
C ASP A 376 14.85 -13.61 -15.98
N CYS A 377 13.75 -12.90 -15.72
CA CYS A 377 13.56 -11.52 -16.16
C CYS A 377 14.59 -10.56 -15.54
N LEU A 378 14.81 -10.62 -14.22
CA LEU A 378 15.80 -9.76 -13.55
C LEU A 378 17.21 -10.00 -14.07
N GLU A 379 17.58 -11.27 -14.29
CA GLU A 379 18.85 -11.66 -14.92
C GLU A 379 19.01 -11.05 -16.31
N HIS A 380 17.97 -11.10 -17.15
CA HIS A 380 17.99 -10.48 -18.47
C HIS A 380 18.08 -8.94 -18.43
N LEU A 381 17.46 -8.29 -17.43
CA LEU A 381 17.55 -6.84 -17.22
C LEU A 381 18.98 -6.39 -16.88
N LEU A 382 19.70 -7.13 -16.03
CA LEU A 382 21.12 -6.84 -15.73
C LEU A 382 22.04 -7.20 -16.90
N GLU A 383 21.73 -8.24 -17.67
CA GLU A 383 22.51 -8.63 -18.86
C GLU A 383 22.46 -7.55 -19.96
N THR A 384 21.27 -6.96 -20.14
CA THR A 384 20.98 -5.92 -21.15
C THR A 384 21.38 -4.52 -20.68
N GLY A 385 21.22 -4.24 -19.39
CA GLY A 385 21.56 -2.95 -18.78
C GLY A 385 20.57 -1.82 -19.11
N LEU A 386 20.59 -0.78 -18.28
CA LEU A 386 19.65 0.35 -18.40
C LEU A 386 19.80 1.12 -19.71
N ALA A 387 21.01 1.27 -20.26
CA ALA A 387 21.28 2.06 -21.47
C ALA A 387 20.71 1.44 -22.76
N ARG A 388 20.40 0.14 -22.75
CA ARG A 388 19.81 -0.59 -23.87
C ARG A 388 18.37 -1.06 -23.59
N SER A 389 17.84 -0.75 -22.41
CA SER A 389 16.44 -1.02 -22.06
C SER A 389 15.51 0.00 -22.74
N GLY A 390 14.38 -0.46 -23.24
CA GLY A 390 13.29 0.34 -23.77
C GLY A 390 12.01 0.23 -22.93
N THR A 391 10.88 0.63 -23.50
CA THR A 391 9.56 0.53 -22.84
C THR A 391 9.11 -0.92 -22.64
N GLU A 392 9.56 -1.84 -23.49
CA GLU A 392 9.20 -3.26 -23.44
C GLU A 392 9.59 -3.91 -22.10
N GLN A 393 10.74 -3.54 -21.54
CA GLN A 393 11.20 -4.02 -20.24
C GLN A 393 10.26 -3.60 -19.09
N ALA A 394 9.66 -2.42 -19.15
CA ALA A 394 8.69 -1.97 -18.16
C ALA A 394 7.34 -2.70 -18.33
N GLN A 395 6.92 -2.97 -19.57
CA GLN A 395 5.70 -3.75 -19.86
C GLN A 395 5.83 -5.22 -19.41
N GLU A 396 6.99 -5.83 -19.60
CA GLU A 396 7.28 -7.19 -19.15
C GLU A 396 7.27 -7.29 -17.61
N LEU A 397 7.79 -6.27 -16.91
CA LEU A 397 7.66 -6.19 -15.46
C LEU A 397 6.18 -6.05 -15.03
N GLU A 398 5.37 -5.22 -15.69
CA GLU A 398 3.92 -5.15 -15.37
C GLU A 398 3.20 -6.49 -15.61
N ARG A 399 3.55 -7.23 -16.68
CA ARG A 399 3.06 -8.59 -16.92
C ARG A 399 3.41 -9.53 -15.76
N LEU A 400 4.65 -9.47 -15.25
CA LEU A 400 5.10 -10.25 -14.11
C LEU A 400 4.43 -9.83 -12.79
N ALA A 401 4.08 -8.56 -12.61
CA ALA A 401 3.30 -8.10 -11.45
C ALA A 401 1.89 -8.71 -11.45
N ILE A 402 1.24 -8.81 -12.62
CA ILE A 402 -0.06 -9.50 -12.77
C ILE A 402 0.07 -11.00 -12.48
N LEU A 403 1.15 -11.66 -12.94
CA LEU A 403 1.40 -13.07 -12.61
C LEU A 403 1.61 -13.27 -11.10
N CYS A 404 2.37 -12.39 -10.43
CA CYS A 404 2.56 -12.42 -8.99
C CYS A 404 1.25 -12.18 -8.21
N HIS A 405 0.37 -11.30 -8.70
CA HIS A 405 -0.96 -11.11 -8.14
C HIS A 405 -1.77 -12.41 -8.13
N ASN A 406 -1.82 -13.10 -9.27
CA ASN A 406 -2.59 -14.34 -9.42
C ASN A 406 -2.00 -15.48 -8.55
N ALA A 407 -0.67 -15.60 -8.49
CA ALA A 407 0.04 -16.57 -7.67
C ALA A 407 0.02 -16.28 -6.15
N GLY A 408 -0.70 -15.24 -5.70
CA GLY A 408 -0.83 -14.91 -4.28
C GLY A 408 0.38 -14.21 -3.65
N LEU A 409 1.17 -13.46 -4.44
CA LEU A 409 2.41 -12.79 -4.03
C LEU A 409 2.30 -11.24 -4.07
N PRO A 410 1.46 -10.61 -3.22
CA PRO A 410 1.24 -9.16 -3.24
C PRO A 410 2.52 -8.34 -2.98
N GLY A 411 3.45 -8.85 -2.18
CA GLY A 411 4.74 -8.21 -1.94
C GLY A 411 5.61 -8.12 -3.20
N TRP A 412 5.56 -9.15 -4.06
CA TRP A 412 6.23 -9.12 -5.36
C TRP A 412 5.50 -8.24 -6.36
N GLU A 413 4.17 -8.29 -6.40
CA GLU A 413 3.35 -7.39 -7.23
C GLU A 413 3.74 -5.92 -6.97
N GLY A 414 3.83 -5.51 -5.70
CA GLY A 414 4.26 -4.15 -5.31
C GLY A 414 5.70 -3.82 -5.71
N ASP A 415 6.67 -4.70 -5.38
CA ASP A 415 8.09 -4.47 -5.68
C ASP A 415 8.36 -4.44 -7.19
N ILE A 416 7.69 -5.29 -7.97
CA ILE A 416 7.83 -5.37 -9.43
C ILE A 416 7.24 -4.11 -10.10
N ARG A 417 6.04 -3.65 -9.69
CA ARG A 417 5.50 -2.39 -10.21
C ARG A 417 6.37 -1.20 -9.87
N ALA A 418 6.92 -1.14 -8.65
CA ALA A 418 7.85 -0.08 -8.24
C ALA A 418 9.15 -0.10 -9.07
N LEU A 419 9.61 -1.27 -9.52
CA LEU A 419 10.73 -1.40 -10.45
C LEU A 419 10.33 -0.96 -11.88
N ALA A 420 9.17 -1.38 -12.39
CA ALA A 420 8.64 -0.99 -13.70
C ALA A 420 8.49 0.53 -13.83
N GLU A 421 7.84 1.15 -12.85
CA GLU A 421 7.68 2.61 -12.78
C GLU A 421 9.03 3.33 -12.64
N GLY A 422 9.97 2.73 -11.90
CA GLY A 422 11.35 3.20 -11.82
C GLY A 422 12.06 3.21 -13.17
N TYR A 423 11.86 2.16 -14.00
CA TYR A 423 12.37 2.10 -15.36
C TYR A 423 11.71 3.17 -16.25
N GLU A 424 10.38 3.35 -16.19
CA GLU A 424 9.71 4.44 -16.92
C GLU A 424 10.23 5.83 -16.53
N LYS A 425 10.36 6.09 -15.23
CA LYS A 425 10.89 7.35 -14.68
C LYS A 425 12.33 7.59 -15.17
N TYR A 426 13.19 6.57 -15.18
CA TYR A 426 14.55 6.67 -15.70
C TYR A 426 14.59 6.95 -17.21
N LEU A 427 13.81 6.23 -18.02
CA LEU A 427 13.72 6.46 -19.46
C LEU A 427 13.20 7.85 -19.82
N ARG A 428 12.25 8.39 -19.04
CA ARG A 428 11.74 9.77 -19.16
C ARG A 428 12.65 10.83 -18.51
N ARG A 429 13.78 10.44 -17.92
CA ARG A 429 14.71 11.30 -17.16
C ARG A 429 14.04 12.12 -16.05
N ALA A 430 13.07 11.52 -15.37
CA ALA A 430 12.35 12.16 -14.27
C ALA A 430 13.27 12.42 -13.07
N ALA A 431 13.16 13.61 -12.48
CA ALA A 431 13.92 13.98 -11.30
C ALA A 431 13.64 13.04 -10.12
N GLY A 432 14.69 12.72 -9.35
CA GLY A 432 14.60 11.87 -8.16
C GLY A 432 14.74 10.36 -8.39
N GLN A 433 14.69 9.87 -9.64
CA GLN A 433 15.01 8.48 -9.95
C GLN A 433 16.49 8.32 -10.32
N THR A 434 17.21 7.45 -9.61
CA THR A 434 18.66 7.25 -9.75
C THR A 434 18.99 5.78 -10.06
N MET A 435 20.13 5.54 -10.70
CA MET A 435 20.61 4.17 -10.97
C MET A 435 20.82 3.38 -9.67
N GLU A 436 21.32 4.03 -8.62
CA GLU A 436 21.45 3.46 -7.27
C GLU A 436 20.12 2.94 -6.70
N LYS A 437 19.03 3.71 -6.82
CA LYS A 437 17.69 3.26 -6.39
C LYS A 437 17.23 2.03 -7.14
N LEU A 438 17.38 2.04 -8.48
CA LEU A 438 17.01 0.92 -9.35
C LEU A 438 17.81 -0.35 -9.03
N ALA A 439 19.14 -0.24 -8.91
CA ALA A 439 20.02 -1.36 -8.54
C ALA A 439 19.63 -1.93 -7.16
N GLY A 440 19.31 -1.07 -6.20
CA GLY A 440 18.80 -1.50 -4.90
C GLY A 440 17.41 -2.17 -4.94
N GLN A 441 16.50 -1.71 -5.80
CA GLN A 441 15.20 -2.38 -6.03
C GLN A 441 15.40 -3.78 -6.64
N LEU A 442 16.20 -3.87 -7.70
CA LEU A 442 16.53 -5.12 -8.38
C LEU A 442 17.22 -6.12 -7.44
N GLN A 443 18.21 -5.68 -6.65
CA GLN A 443 18.92 -6.53 -5.69
C GLN A 443 17.98 -7.10 -4.61
N ARG A 444 17.11 -6.26 -4.02
CA ARG A 444 16.15 -6.72 -3.01
C ARG A 444 15.15 -7.72 -3.58
N LEU A 445 14.61 -7.44 -4.77
CA LEU A 445 13.64 -8.30 -5.43
C LEU A 445 14.26 -9.64 -5.86
N TYR A 446 15.49 -9.64 -6.37
CA TYR A 446 16.22 -10.87 -6.71
C TYR A 446 16.48 -11.72 -5.46
N GLY A 447 16.96 -11.10 -4.37
CA GLY A 447 17.19 -11.78 -3.09
C GLY A 447 15.92 -12.42 -2.50
N LYS A 448 14.80 -11.69 -2.44
CA LYS A 448 13.49 -12.22 -2.06
C LYS A 448 13.10 -13.41 -2.94
N THR A 449 13.26 -13.28 -4.26
CA THR A 449 12.88 -14.30 -5.25
C THR A 449 13.68 -15.59 -5.07
N LEU A 450 14.98 -15.52 -4.77
CA LEU A 450 15.77 -16.70 -4.41
C LEU A 450 15.28 -17.36 -3.12
N GLN A 451 14.95 -16.57 -2.09
CA GLN A 451 14.41 -17.08 -0.83
C GLN A 451 13.06 -17.80 -1.02
N LEU A 452 12.15 -17.24 -1.82
CA LEU A 452 10.87 -17.87 -2.16
C LEU A 452 11.05 -19.20 -2.90
N ARG A 453 11.96 -19.25 -3.89
CA ARG A 453 12.26 -20.50 -4.63
C ARG A 453 12.79 -21.59 -3.71
N GLU A 454 13.59 -21.23 -2.72
CA GLU A 454 14.12 -22.20 -1.75
C GLU A 454 13.05 -22.68 -0.76
N LEU A 455 12.22 -21.77 -0.24
CA LEU A 455 11.08 -22.15 0.61
C LEU A 455 10.07 -23.02 -0.13
N ALA A 456 9.73 -22.69 -1.38
CA ALA A 456 8.82 -23.49 -2.21
C ALA A 456 9.35 -24.91 -2.45
N LYS A 457 10.66 -25.06 -2.73
CA LYS A 457 11.30 -26.39 -2.81
C LYS A 457 11.20 -27.16 -1.49
N GLN A 458 11.45 -26.49 -0.36
CA GLN A 458 11.39 -27.12 0.97
C GLN A 458 9.97 -27.52 1.36
N ALA A 459 8.95 -26.76 0.93
CA ALA A 459 7.54 -27.10 1.10
C ALA A 459 7.11 -28.31 0.25
N SER A 460 7.69 -28.47 -0.95
CA SER A 460 7.42 -29.60 -1.86
C SER A 460 8.13 -30.93 -1.47
N LEU A 461 8.90 -30.95 -0.38
CA LEU A 461 9.51 -32.20 0.12
C LEU A 461 8.47 -33.05 0.87
N PRO A 462 8.58 -34.40 0.86
CA PRO A 462 7.60 -35.29 1.50
C PRO A 462 7.56 -35.21 3.04
N ASN A 463 8.49 -34.48 3.65
CA ASN A 463 8.44 -34.12 5.07
C ASN A 463 8.97 -32.68 5.21
N PRO A 464 8.13 -31.66 4.97
CA PRO A 464 8.55 -30.26 4.99
C PRO A 464 8.87 -29.85 6.43
N LYS A 465 9.79 -28.90 6.62
CA LYS A 465 10.07 -28.34 7.95
C LYS A 465 8.82 -27.59 8.44
N GLY A 466 8.44 -27.77 9.70
CA GLY A 466 7.33 -27.05 10.32
C GLY A 466 7.46 -25.53 10.13
N GLY A 467 6.36 -24.86 9.82
CA GLY A 467 6.32 -23.42 9.54
C GLY A 467 6.91 -22.99 8.19
N THR A 468 7.22 -23.90 7.25
CA THR A 468 7.72 -23.51 5.92
C THR A 468 6.66 -22.73 5.12
N ILE A 469 5.40 -23.18 5.16
CA ILE A 469 4.29 -22.50 4.46
C ILE A 469 4.02 -21.14 5.11
N SER A 470 4.04 -21.05 6.43
CA SER A 470 3.85 -19.80 7.18
C SER A 470 4.90 -18.75 6.80
N ARG A 471 6.16 -19.18 6.63
CA ARG A 471 7.25 -18.34 6.09
C ARG A 471 7.03 -17.92 4.63
N ILE A 472 6.42 -18.76 3.80
CA ILE A 472 6.01 -18.37 2.45
C ILE A 472 4.92 -17.30 2.54
N GLN A 473 3.93 -17.45 3.44
CA GLN A 473 2.85 -16.47 3.64
C GLN A 473 3.38 -15.13 4.18
N GLU A 474 4.28 -15.14 5.17
CA GLU A 474 4.97 -13.95 5.68
C GLU A 474 5.75 -13.23 4.58
N LEU A 475 6.48 -13.98 3.75
CA LEU A 475 7.30 -13.43 2.67
C LEU A 475 6.46 -12.92 1.49
N ALA A 476 5.35 -13.60 1.16
CA ALA A 476 4.35 -13.19 0.18
C ALA A 476 3.72 -11.84 0.52
N GLY A 477 3.54 -11.57 1.82
CA GLY A 477 2.81 -10.41 2.32
C GLY A 477 1.29 -10.58 2.19
N ALA A 478 0.53 -9.54 2.54
CA ALA A 478 -0.93 -9.57 2.52
C ALA A 478 -1.51 -8.56 1.54
N PHE A 479 -2.51 -8.97 0.75
CA PHE A 479 -3.25 -8.07 -0.17
C PHE A 479 -3.99 -6.96 0.57
N ARG A 480 -4.32 -7.17 1.85
CA ARG A 480 -4.94 -6.20 2.76
C ARG A 480 -4.46 -6.49 4.18
N SER A 481 -4.15 -5.45 4.94
CA SER A 481 -3.98 -5.56 6.39
C SER A 481 -5.22 -6.20 7.04
N GLU A 482 -5.01 -7.21 7.90
CA GLU A 482 -6.09 -7.76 8.72
C GLU A 482 -6.27 -6.92 9.98
N TYR A 483 -7.45 -6.30 10.13
CA TYR A 483 -7.79 -5.50 11.31
C TYR A 483 -8.39 -6.40 12.41
N LEU A 484 -7.58 -6.72 13.40
CA LEU A 484 -7.94 -7.50 14.59
C LEU A 484 -8.54 -6.59 15.68
N PRO A 485 -9.33 -7.12 16.64
CA PRO A 485 -9.79 -6.35 17.79
C PRO A 485 -8.62 -5.84 18.62
N ALA A 486 -8.63 -4.55 18.99
CA ALA A 486 -7.60 -3.88 19.78
C ALA A 486 -8.10 -3.40 21.16
N GLY A 487 -9.37 -3.66 21.51
CA GLY A 487 -9.97 -3.23 22.77
C GLY A 487 -10.53 -1.80 22.74
N ASP A 488 -10.66 -1.19 23.91
CA ASP A 488 -11.02 0.23 24.05
C ASP A 488 -9.73 1.06 24.22
N LEU A 489 -9.50 2.07 23.38
CA LEU A 489 -8.24 2.84 23.33
C LEU A 489 -8.45 4.33 23.71
N GLU A 490 -7.63 4.89 24.62
CA GLU A 490 -7.57 6.34 24.86
C GLU A 490 -6.52 6.97 23.94
N LEU A 491 -6.99 7.60 22.86
CA LEU A 491 -6.15 8.14 21.79
C LEU A 491 -6.04 9.66 21.90
N THR A 492 -4.80 10.17 21.89
CA THR A 492 -4.51 11.61 21.77
C THR A 492 -4.11 11.91 20.33
N GLY A 493 -4.93 12.67 19.59
CA GLY A 493 -4.59 13.09 18.23
C GLY A 493 -3.47 14.13 18.23
N ILE A 494 -2.47 13.93 17.37
CA ILE A 494 -1.23 14.72 17.38
C ILE A 494 -1.11 15.63 16.17
N THR A 495 -1.27 15.09 14.96
CA THR A 495 -1.08 15.81 13.69
C THR A 495 -1.75 15.06 12.54
N MET A 496 -1.83 15.68 11.37
CA MET A 496 -2.34 15.10 10.13
C MET A 496 -1.36 15.33 8.97
N GLU A 497 -0.93 14.24 8.33
CA GLU A 497 -0.04 14.27 7.17
C GLU A 497 -0.82 13.95 5.89
N HIS A 498 -0.84 14.88 4.94
CA HIS A 498 -1.27 14.60 3.58
C HIS A 498 -0.21 13.73 2.86
N PHE A 499 -0.61 12.77 2.02
CA PHE A 499 0.30 11.93 1.25
C PHE A 499 -0.19 11.69 -0.18
N VAL A 500 0.78 11.52 -1.08
CA VAL A 500 0.59 11.03 -2.45
C VAL A 500 1.58 9.91 -2.65
N THR A 501 1.12 8.73 -3.08
CA THR A 501 1.97 7.59 -3.42
C THR A 501 2.29 7.59 -4.90
N ASP A 502 3.47 7.07 -5.25
CA ASP A 502 3.83 6.77 -6.65
C ASP A 502 2.81 5.81 -7.31
N SER A 503 2.26 4.87 -6.53
CA SER A 503 1.16 3.98 -6.92
C SER A 503 -0.21 4.67 -7.18
N GLY A 504 -0.26 6.01 -7.19
CA GLY A 504 -1.42 6.79 -7.61
C GLY A 504 -2.54 6.92 -6.57
N TYR A 505 -2.26 6.68 -5.29
CA TYR A 505 -3.17 7.02 -4.20
C TYR A 505 -2.81 8.38 -3.60
N GLU A 506 -3.81 9.16 -3.22
CA GLU A 506 -3.69 10.40 -2.47
C GLU A 506 -4.56 10.31 -1.22
N GLY A 507 -4.18 10.94 -0.12
CA GLY A 507 -5.00 10.91 1.08
C GLY A 507 -4.41 11.65 2.25
N ASP A 508 -5.04 11.48 3.41
CA ASP A 508 -4.62 12.10 4.67
C ASP A 508 -4.49 11.01 5.75
N THR A 509 -3.42 11.10 6.53
CA THR A 509 -3.14 10.21 7.67
C THR A 509 -3.10 11.01 8.95
N VAL A 510 -4.00 10.72 9.88
CA VAL A 510 -4.01 11.29 11.23
C VAL A 510 -3.20 10.38 12.16
N TYR A 511 -2.33 10.98 12.96
CA TYR A 511 -1.50 10.29 13.95
C TYR A 511 -2.08 10.45 15.35
N PHE A 512 -2.15 9.34 16.09
CA PHE A 512 -2.61 9.27 17.47
C PHE A 512 -1.55 8.62 18.36
N LEU A 513 -1.46 9.07 19.60
CA LEU A 513 -0.67 8.43 20.66
C LEU A 513 -1.62 7.82 21.70
N ASP A 514 -1.46 6.53 21.97
CA ASP A 514 -2.10 5.87 23.12
C ASP A 514 -1.30 6.19 24.39
N ARG A 515 -1.97 6.81 25.35
CA ARG A 515 -1.36 7.28 26.60
C ARG A 515 -1.08 6.15 27.59
N SER A 516 -1.76 5.01 27.47
CA SER A 516 -1.62 3.84 28.32
C SER A 516 -0.60 2.83 27.79
N ALA A 517 -0.60 2.61 26.46
CA ALA A 517 0.31 1.68 25.78
C ALA A 517 1.59 2.34 25.23
N GLY A 518 1.71 3.67 25.30
CA GLY A 518 2.88 4.42 24.81
C GLY A 518 3.15 4.27 23.31
N THR A 519 2.12 3.88 22.53
CA THR A 519 2.23 3.37 21.17
C THR A 519 1.52 4.28 20.18
N TRP A 520 2.06 4.40 18.96
CA TRP A 520 1.42 5.15 17.88
C TRP A 520 0.31 4.34 17.20
N TYR A 521 -0.80 5.01 16.94
CA TYR A 521 -1.86 4.55 16.05
C TYR A 521 -2.04 5.53 14.90
N THR A 522 -2.49 5.04 13.75
CA THR A 522 -2.73 5.88 12.56
C THR A 522 -4.13 5.63 11.99
N TYR A 523 -4.78 6.68 11.49
CA TYR A 523 -5.97 6.54 10.65
C TYR A 523 -5.72 7.19 9.29
N THR A 524 -5.79 6.39 8.23
CA THR A 524 -5.46 6.82 6.86
C THR A 524 -6.69 6.73 5.96
N ASN A 525 -7.18 7.89 5.52
CA ASN A 525 -8.21 8.01 4.50
C ASN A 525 -7.54 8.20 3.12
N ALA A 526 -7.63 7.21 2.25
CA ALA A 526 -6.94 7.17 0.95
C ALA A 526 -7.92 7.05 -0.21
N ARG A 527 -7.68 7.80 -1.29
CA ARG A 527 -8.44 7.79 -2.55
C ARG A 527 -7.53 7.49 -3.75
N PRO A 528 -7.98 6.69 -4.74
CA PRO A 528 -7.24 6.48 -5.98
C PRO A 528 -7.38 7.69 -6.92
N THR A 529 -6.25 8.28 -7.32
CA THR A 529 -6.21 9.44 -8.24
C THR A 529 -6.31 9.07 -9.73
N PHE A 530 -6.21 7.77 -10.06
CA PHE A 530 -6.22 7.28 -11.45
C PHE A 530 -7.62 7.24 -12.10
N TYR A 531 -8.69 7.23 -11.32
CA TYR A 531 -10.07 7.25 -11.84
C TYR A 531 -10.68 8.66 -11.93
N GLU A 532 -10.20 9.60 -11.12
CA GLU A 532 -10.72 10.97 -11.09
C GLU A 532 -9.84 11.91 -11.92
N GLY A 533 -10.28 12.22 -13.14
CA GLY A 533 -9.57 13.17 -14.00
C GLY A 533 -9.42 14.54 -13.32
N LYS A 534 -8.16 14.96 -13.09
CA LYS A 534 -7.69 16.20 -12.43
C LYS A 534 -8.79 17.24 -12.18
N ARG A 535 -9.53 17.11 -11.08
CA ARG A 535 -10.36 18.21 -10.56
C ARG A 535 -9.46 19.37 -10.14
N ARG A 536 -9.95 20.60 -10.32
CA ARG A 536 -9.22 21.80 -9.88
C ARG A 536 -9.05 21.77 -8.35
N ASN A 537 -7.93 22.30 -7.85
CA ASN A 537 -7.61 22.49 -6.42
C ASN A 537 -8.52 23.55 -5.74
N GLY A 538 -9.84 23.38 -5.83
CA GLY A 538 -10.83 24.27 -5.22
C GLY A 538 -11.49 23.57 -4.04
N TYR A 539 -10.99 23.88 -2.84
CA TYR A 539 -11.55 23.45 -1.55
C TYR A 539 -11.59 21.92 -1.35
N GLN A 540 -10.68 21.39 -0.53
CA GLN A 540 -10.86 20.06 0.06
C GLN A 540 -12.13 20.10 0.90
N GLU A 541 -13.19 19.39 0.47
CA GLU A 541 -14.30 19.08 1.37
C GLU A 541 -13.72 18.37 2.57
N LYS A 542 -13.88 18.96 3.77
CA LYS A 542 -13.32 18.42 5.00
C LYS A 542 -13.95 17.05 5.26
N ALA A 543 -13.22 15.99 4.90
CA ALA A 543 -13.69 14.61 5.06
C ALA A 543 -14.17 14.42 6.52
N PRO A 544 -15.35 13.84 6.75
CA PRO A 544 -15.84 13.63 8.11
C PRO A 544 -14.92 12.63 8.84
N ALA A 545 -14.79 12.83 10.15
CA ALA A 545 -14.14 11.85 11.01
C ALA A 545 -14.92 10.52 11.00
N PRO A 546 -14.24 9.37 11.13
CA PRO A 546 -14.89 8.07 11.32
C PRO A 546 -15.52 7.93 12.72
N TRP A 547 -16.02 6.73 13.03
CA TRP A 547 -16.45 6.30 14.37
C TRP A 547 -17.62 7.09 14.98
N GLY A 548 -18.40 7.79 14.15
CA GLY A 548 -19.58 8.57 14.58
C GLY A 548 -19.26 9.95 15.18
N LEU A 549 -18.02 10.43 15.03
CA LEU A 549 -17.58 11.71 15.56
C LEU A 549 -18.08 12.90 14.71
N SER A 550 -18.60 13.94 15.37
CA SER A 550 -19.05 15.19 14.74
C SER A 550 -17.90 16.17 14.43
N LEU A 551 -16.79 15.64 13.89
CA LEU A 551 -15.58 16.38 13.55
C LEU A 551 -15.20 16.20 12.07
N SER A 552 -14.36 17.10 11.55
CA SER A 552 -13.57 16.81 10.35
C SER A 552 -12.39 15.88 10.69
N LEU A 553 -11.83 15.23 9.67
CA LEU A 553 -10.61 14.44 9.75
C LEU A 553 -9.44 15.25 10.33
N GLU A 554 -9.26 16.48 9.84
CA GLU A 554 -8.34 17.49 10.39
C GLU A 554 -8.60 17.79 11.87
N GLY A 555 -9.88 17.84 12.29
CA GLY A 555 -10.27 18.10 13.68
C GLY A 555 -9.85 16.99 14.66
N LEU A 556 -9.52 15.80 14.16
CA LEU A 556 -8.95 14.73 14.99
C LEU A 556 -7.52 15.06 15.47
N ALA A 557 -6.78 15.90 14.75
CA ALA A 557 -5.39 16.23 15.05
C ALA A 557 -5.17 17.12 16.30
N GLY A 558 -6.23 17.46 17.04
CA GLY A 558 -6.15 18.30 18.25
C GLY A 558 -7.10 17.89 19.37
N VAL A 559 -7.62 16.65 19.36
CA VAL A 559 -8.54 16.12 20.38
C VAL A 559 -8.05 14.83 21.02
N ARG A 560 -8.44 14.63 22.28
CA ARG A 560 -8.40 13.33 22.96
C ARG A 560 -9.73 12.63 22.76
N LEU A 561 -9.70 11.35 22.42
CA LEU A 561 -10.89 10.53 22.21
C LEU A 561 -10.74 9.13 22.80
N LEU A 562 -11.84 8.59 23.30
CA LEU A 562 -11.97 7.18 23.65
C LEU A 562 -12.57 6.45 22.45
N LEU A 563 -11.83 5.50 21.87
CA LEU A 563 -12.28 4.67 20.77
C LEU A 563 -12.69 3.30 21.32
N ARG A 564 -13.99 3.05 21.44
CA ARG A 564 -14.54 1.79 21.91
C ARG A 564 -14.65 0.76 20.81
N GLY A 565 -14.36 -0.50 21.12
CA GLY A 565 -14.34 -1.58 20.14
C GLY A 565 -13.38 -1.30 18.98
N ALA A 566 -12.21 -0.73 19.28
CA ALA A 566 -11.19 -0.41 18.30
C ALA A 566 -10.71 -1.68 17.58
N ARG A 567 -10.31 -1.51 16.33
CA ARG A 567 -9.68 -2.56 15.53
C ARG A 567 -8.46 -2.00 14.83
N SER A 568 -7.31 -2.65 14.98
CA SER A 568 -6.06 -2.25 14.33
C SER A 568 -5.44 -3.39 13.56
N ASP A 569 -4.58 -3.07 12.59
CA ASP A 569 -3.60 -4.03 12.09
C ASP A 569 -2.36 -4.10 13.00
N ALA A 570 -1.42 -4.99 12.67
CA ALA A 570 -0.18 -5.17 13.41
C ALA A 570 0.77 -3.95 13.36
N GLY A 571 0.51 -2.97 12.48
CA GLY A 571 1.24 -1.71 12.39
C GLY A 571 0.58 -0.54 13.13
N GLY A 572 -0.48 -0.79 13.91
CA GLY A 572 -1.23 0.25 14.61
C GLY A 572 -2.16 1.07 13.69
N ARG A 573 -2.42 0.64 12.45
CA ARG A 573 -3.40 1.31 11.60
C ARG A 573 -4.81 0.96 12.06
N LEU A 574 -5.62 1.97 12.35
CA LEU A 574 -6.99 1.85 12.84
C LEU A 574 -7.99 1.65 11.68
N SER A 575 -9.00 0.83 11.95
CA SER A 575 -10.12 0.55 11.05
C SER A 575 -11.16 1.68 11.02
N SER A 576 -11.78 1.93 9.87
CA SER A 576 -12.99 2.76 9.73
C SER A 576 -14.30 1.99 10.01
N SER A 577 -14.25 0.85 10.70
CA SER A 577 -15.43 0.02 10.99
C SER A 577 -16.52 0.80 11.72
N GLN A 578 -17.77 0.57 11.32
CA GLN A 578 -18.96 1.06 12.04
C GLN A 578 -19.20 0.33 13.37
N GLU A 579 -18.46 -0.75 13.63
CA GLU A 579 -18.40 -1.44 14.93
C GLU A 579 -17.66 -0.59 15.98
N SER A 580 -16.70 0.25 15.57
CA SER A 580 -15.91 1.11 16.45
C SER A 580 -16.60 2.46 16.66
N ARG A 581 -16.69 2.93 17.91
CA ARG A 581 -17.35 4.21 18.26
C ARG A 581 -16.42 5.13 19.04
N GLY A 582 -16.32 6.38 18.62
CA GLY A 582 -15.51 7.40 19.25
C GLY A 582 -16.31 8.31 20.18
N GLU A 583 -15.71 8.69 21.31
CA GLU A 583 -16.22 9.68 22.25
C GLU A 583 -15.12 10.73 22.50
N ILE A 584 -15.43 12.03 22.39
CA ILE A 584 -14.45 13.10 22.59
C ILE A 584 -14.28 13.37 24.09
N LEU A 585 -13.08 13.16 24.61
CA LEU A 585 -12.73 13.41 26.01
C LEU A 585 -12.30 14.85 26.27
N GLY A 586 -11.73 15.52 25.27
CA GLY A 586 -11.24 16.89 25.40
C GLY A 586 -10.28 17.30 24.29
N LYS A 587 -9.50 18.36 24.52
CA LYS A 587 -8.40 18.78 23.65
C LYS A 587 -7.18 17.87 23.83
N SER A 588 -6.29 17.84 22.84
CA SER A 588 -4.95 17.27 23.00
C SER A 588 -4.13 18.11 23.98
N GLU A 589 -3.56 17.43 24.98
CA GLU A 589 -2.71 18.01 26.03
C GLU A 589 -1.35 17.31 25.96
N LEU A 590 -0.37 17.92 25.31
CA LEU A 590 0.95 17.34 25.11
C LEU A 590 1.90 17.85 26.20
N THR A 591 2.20 17.02 27.20
CA THR A 591 3.20 17.35 28.23
C THR A 591 4.45 16.48 28.04
N VAL A 592 5.61 16.95 28.52
CA VAL A 592 6.88 16.21 28.41
C VAL A 592 6.78 14.79 29.00
N GLU A 593 6.01 14.63 30.08
CA GLU A 593 5.72 13.33 30.71
C GLU A 593 4.90 12.41 29.80
N LYS A 594 3.83 12.92 29.18
CA LYS A 594 2.99 12.15 28.23
C LYS A 594 3.73 11.78 26.95
N LEU A 595 4.75 12.55 26.58
CA LEU A 595 5.64 12.29 25.44
C LEU A 595 6.93 11.54 25.83
N ALA A 596 7.03 11.00 27.05
CA ALA A 596 8.21 10.27 27.50
C ALA A 596 8.55 9.10 26.54
N GLY A 597 9.82 9.00 26.17
CA GLY A 597 10.29 8.05 25.15
C GLY A 597 10.14 8.52 23.70
N TRP A 598 9.31 9.52 23.41
CA TRP A 598 9.13 10.09 22.06
C TRP A 598 9.69 11.51 21.92
N TYR A 599 9.95 12.19 23.04
CA TYR A 599 10.47 13.55 23.10
C TYR A 599 11.97 13.60 23.45
N TYR A 600 12.74 14.29 22.61
CA TYR A 600 14.20 14.37 22.65
C TYR A 600 14.68 15.81 22.73
N ARG A 601 15.46 16.11 23.78
CA ARG A 601 16.22 17.36 23.95
C ARG A 601 17.70 17.19 23.65
N ASP A 602 18.21 15.97 23.83
CA ASP A 602 19.62 15.61 23.74
C ASP A 602 19.79 14.64 22.55
N TYR A 603 20.66 15.00 21.60
CA TYR A 603 20.72 14.32 20.30
C TYR A 603 21.61 13.07 20.29
N ASP A 604 22.39 12.83 21.35
CA ASP A 604 22.94 11.49 21.67
C ASP A 604 21.81 10.51 21.90
N ARG A 605 20.89 10.81 22.82
CA ARG A 605 19.78 9.92 23.15
C ARG A 605 18.88 9.67 21.94
N LEU A 606 18.68 10.69 21.10
CA LEU A 606 18.01 10.54 19.81
C LEU A 606 18.76 9.58 18.87
N PHE A 607 20.09 9.70 18.78
CA PHE A 607 20.92 8.76 18.00
C PHE A 607 20.77 7.33 18.51
N GLU A 608 20.89 7.12 19.82
CA GLU A 608 20.92 5.79 20.43
C GLU A 608 19.57 5.06 20.40
N GLU A 609 18.46 5.77 20.61
CA GLU A 609 17.13 5.16 20.67
C GLU A 609 16.41 5.08 19.31
N ARG A 610 16.81 5.90 18.31
CA ARG A 610 16.04 6.06 17.07
C ARG A 610 16.80 5.86 15.77
N ILE A 611 18.14 5.92 15.77
CA ILE A 611 18.93 5.56 14.60
C ILE A 611 19.33 4.08 14.73
N PRO A 612 18.76 3.19 13.90
CA PRO A 612 19.03 1.76 14.00
C PRO A 612 20.51 1.47 13.78
N GLY A 613 21.05 0.54 14.56
CA GLY A 613 22.35 -0.05 14.30
C GLY A 613 22.38 -0.79 12.96
N PRO A 614 23.57 -1.01 12.37
CA PRO A 614 23.70 -1.72 11.10
C PRO A 614 23.16 -3.16 11.19
N GLY A 615 22.09 -3.45 10.44
CA GLY A 615 21.37 -4.72 10.47
C GLY A 615 20.14 -4.75 11.39
N GLU A 616 19.92 -3.71 12.20
CA GLU A 616 18.70 -3.53 12.98
C GLU A 616 17.56 -3.00 12.10
N LYS A 617 16.31 -3.32 12.48
CA LYS A 617 15.14 -2.73 11.82
C LYS A 617 14.98 -1.29 12.29
N ALA A 618 14.71 -0.38 11.35
CA ALA A 618 14.35 0.99 11.70
C ALA A 618 13.14 1.00 12.63
N VAL A 619 13.22 1.77 13.73
CA VAL A 619 12.14 1.93 14.68
C VAL A 619 11.07 2.84 14.06
N PRO A 620 9.87 2.34 13.71
CA PRO A 620 8.85 3.16 13.09
C PRO A 620 8.24 4.14 14.11
N GLY A 621 7.87 5.32 13.64
CA GLY A 621 7.17 6.33 14.45
C GLY A 621 7.61 7.75 14.12
N LEU A 622 6.86 8.72 14.63
CA LEU A 622 7.27 10.11 14.67
C LEU A 622 7.95 10.39 16.02
N VAL A 623 8.92 11.30 16.03
CA VAL A 623 9.60 11.76 17.23
C VAL A 623 9.53 13.27 17.35
N PHE A 624 9.46 13.75 18.58
CA PHE A 624 9.46 15.16 18.92
C PHE A 624 10.90 15.58 19.24
N VAL A 625 11.47 16.47 18.44
CA VAL A 625 12.86 16.94 18.57
C VAL A 625 12.85 18.41 18.94
N GLN A 626 13.17 18.69 20.20
CA GLN A 626 13.25 20.04 20.75
C GLN A 626 14.59 20.68 20.37
N THR A 627 14.55 21.80 19.64
CA THR A 627 15.77 22.58 19.39
C THR A 627 16.11 23.51 20.55
N ALA A 628 17.42 23.63 20.86
CA ALA A 628 17.97 24.69 21.70
C ALA A 628 18.25 25.96 20.89
N GLY A 629 18.60 25.82 19.61
CA GLY A 629 18.89 26.92 18.67
C GLY A 629 18.97 26.44 17.22
N PHE A 630 18.76 27.33 16.26
CA PHE A 630 18.71 27.00 14.83
C PHE A 630 19.20 28.14 13.93
N GLU A 631 19.63 27.79 12.72
CA GLU A 631 20.08 28.74 11.70
C GLU A 631 18.96 29.12 10.72
N LYS A 632 19.24 29.97 9.72
CA LYS A 632 18.26 30.18 8.65
C LYS A 632 18.28 28.96 7.72
N GLY A 633 17.12 28.53 7.26
CA GLY A 633 17.04 27.52 6.21
C GLY A 633 17.73 28.00 4.93
N VAL A 634 18.49 27.12 4.29
CA VAL A 634 19.20 27.37 3.03
C VAL A 634 18.67 26.40 1.99
N PHE A 635 18.39 26.89 0.79
CA PHE A 635 18.04 26.02 -0.33
C PHE A 635 19.30 25.43 -0.96
N ASN A 636 19.35 24.10 -1.06
CA ASN A 636 20.42 23.38 -1.73
C ASN A 636 20.01 23.10 -3.18
N GLU A 637 20.62 23.81 -4.13
CA GLU A 637 20.33 23.70 -5.56
C GLU A 637 20.64 22.32 -6.14
N ILE A 638 21.56 21.55 -5.54
CA ILE A 638 21.95 20.21 -6.02
C ILE A 638 20.93 19.17 -5.57
N THR A 639 20.56 19.17 -4.29
CA THR A 639 19.61 18.19 -3.73
C THR A 639 18.15 18.59 -3.95
N GLN A 640 17.88 19.85 -4.34
CA GLN A 640 16.55 20.45 -4.44
C GLN A 640 15.78 20.36 -3.11
N LYS A 641 16.49 20.46 -1.97
CA LYS A 641 15.93 20.47 -0.62
C LYS A 641 16.15 21.84 0.05
N LEU A 642 15.23 22.24 0.93
CA LEU A 642 15.53 23.18 2.01
C LEU A 642 16.27 22.42 3.10
N GLU A 643 17.40 22.95 3.58
CA GLU A 643 18.17 22.42 4.70
C GLU A 643 18.19 23.44 5.85
N LEU A 644 17.76 23.02 7.03
CA LEU A 644 17.63 23.84 8.24
C LEU A 644 18.40 23.18 9.40
N PRO A 645 19.61 23.67 9.72
CA PRO A 645 20.39 23.15 10.84
C PRO A 645 19.76 23.52 12.19
N ILE A 646 19.61 22.51 13.07
CA ILE A 646 19.16 22.66 14.45
C ILE A 646 20.16 22.02 15.43
N TRP A 647 20.25 22.56 16.65
CA TRP A 647 21.20 22.12 17.68
C TRP A 647 20.53 21.80 19.01
N ASP A 648 21.10 20.83 19.73
CA ASP A 648 20.82 20.61 21.15
C ASP A 648 21.69 21.50 22.05
N ARG A 649 21.55 21.36 23.37
CA ARG A 649 22.36 22.08 24.36
C ARG A 649 23.82 21.62 24.42
N GLY A 650 24.12 20.41 23.92
CA GLY A 650 25.48 19.86 23.80
C GLY A 650 26.22 20.32 22.54
N GLY A 651 25.57 21.11 21.67
CA GLY A 651 26.16 21.55 20.40
C GLY A 651 26.13 20.50 19.28
N ARG A 652 25.42 19.39 19.47
CA ARG A 652 25.22 18.36 18.43
C ARG A 652 24.16 18.83 17.45
N ARG A 653 24.33 18.48 16.17
CA ARG A 653 23.53 19.02 15.05
C ARG A 653 22.61 17.96 14.45
N VAL A 654 21.34 18.30 14.25
CA VAL A 654 20.38 17.58 13.39
C VAL A 654 20.10 18.48 12.19
N MET A 655 19.93 17.91 10.98
CA MET A 655 19.47 18.66 9.82
C MET A 655 17.97 18.40 9.61
N VAL A 656 17.15 19.44 9.71
CA VAL A 656 15.76 19.38 9.26
C VAL A 656 15.75 19.62 7.77
N GLU A 657 15.05 18.79 6.99
CA GLU A 657 15.03 18.92 5.53
C GLU A 657 13.66 18.67 4.89
N LEU A 658 13.36 19.45 3.85
CA LEU A 658 12.13 19.34 3.05
C LEU A 658 12.46 19.44 1.55
N PRO A 659 11.92 18.55 0.68
CA PRO A 659 12.10 18.65 -0.75
C PRO A 659 11.29 19.82 -1.32
N TYR A 660 11.89 20.61 -2.22
CA TYR A 660 11.25 21.78 -2.81
C TYR A 660 10.22 21.36 -3.86
N THR A 661 8.99 21.14 -3.40
CA THR A 661 7.84 20.74 -4.21
C THR A 661 6.70 21.73 -4.01
N LYS A 662 5.76 21.78 -4.97
CA LYS A 662 4.53 22.60 -4.83
C LYS A 662 3.70 22.25 -3.60
N ARG A 663 3.84 21.03 -3.08
CA ARG A 663 3.18 20.55 -1.87
C ARG A 663 3.79 21.19 -0.61
N GLU A 664 5.11 21.17 -0.51
CA GLU A 664 5.84 21.70 0.65
C GLU A 664 6.04 23.23 0.61
N GLU A 665 5.51 23.93 -0.40
CA GLU A 665 5.66 25.39 -0.55
C GLU A 665 5.16 26.17 0.68
N ALA A 666 4.11 25.69 1.36
CA ALA A 666 3.63 26.28 2.60
C ALA A 666 4.56 25.98 3.79
N SER A 667 4.98 24.73 3.95
CA SER A 667 5.91 24.23 4.97
C SER A 667 7.26 24.96 4.90
N ILE A 668 7.84 25.06 3.71
CA ILE A 668 9.10 25.76 3.43
C ILE A 668 8.98 27.25 3.79
N ARG A 669 7.92 27.94 3.34
CA ARG A 669 7.66 29.34 3.70
C ARG A 669 7.46 29.56 5.20
N TYR A 670 6.95 28.57 5.93
CA TYR A 670 6.85 28.64 7.39
C TYR A 670 8.24 28.55 8.03
N LEU A 671 9.04 27.56 7.66
CA LEU A 671 10.41 27.39 8.16
C LEU A 671 11.31 28.59 7.86
N GLU A 672 11.21 29.18 6.67
CA GLU A 672 11.94 30.41 6.29
C GLU A 672 11.60 31.64 7.16
N ARG A 673 10.39 31.67 7.74
CA ARG A 673 9.89 32.79 8.57
C ARG A 673 10.21 32.62 10.05
N LEU A 674 10.71 31.45 10.48
CA LEU A 674 11.06 31.18 11.87
C LEU A 674 12.10 32.20 12.38
N LYS A 675 11.83 32.80 13.53
CA LYS A 675 12.68 33.82 14.15
C LYS A 675 13.63 33.15 15.11
N ARG A 676 14.94 33.46 15.06
CA ARG A 676 16.00 32.94 15.96
C ARG A 676 15.74 33.04 17.48
N LYS A 677 14.68 33.72 17.93
CA LYS A 677 14.25 33.79 19.34
C LYS A 677 13.21 32.73 19.72
N GLN A 678 12.59 32.05 18.76
CA GLN A 678 11.71 30.92 18.98
C GLN A 678 12.54 29.66 19.30
N GLN A 679 11.93 28.69 19.98
CA GLN A 679 12.50 27.36 20.21
C GLN A 679 11.46 26.30 19.81
N PRO A 680 11.24 26.10 18.49
CA PRO A 680 10.25 25.15 18.00
C PRO A 680 10.59 23.71 18.41
N CYS A 681 9.56 22.88 18.54
CA CYS A 681 9.70 21.44 18.65
C CYS A 681 9.24 20.80 17.34
N PHE A 682 10.15 20.10 16.65
CA PHE A 682 9.85 19.46 15.38
C PHE A 682 9.27 18.07 15.62
N LEU A 683 8.09 17.79 15.09
CA LEU A 683 7.55 16.43 15.02
C LEU A 683 7.91 15.86 13.65
N GLY A 684 8.64 14.75 13.59
CA GLY A 684 9.11 14.24 12.30
C GLY A 684 9.65 12.82 12.31
N ARG A 685 10.00 12.35 11.11
CA ARG A 685 10.71 11.08 10.90
C ARG A 685 12.21 11.35 10.90
N VAL A 686 12.96 10.66 11.76
CA VAL A 686 14.43 10.74 11.81
C VAL A 686 15.08 9.57 11.07
N TYR A 687 16.20 9.85 10.43
CA TYR A 687 17.03 8.86 9.74
C TYR A 687 18.48 9.34 9.65
N LEU A 688 19.39 8.45 9.28
CA LEU A 688 20.80 8.78 9.06
C LEU A 688 21.07 8.94 7.56
N GLU A 689 21.63 10.08 7.15
CA GLU A 689 22.12 10.30 5.77
C GLU A 689 23.58 10.75 5.85
N GLY A 690 24.50 9.93 5.34
CA GLY A 690 25.93 10.06 5.64
C GLY A 690 26.18 9.89 7.15
N SER A 691 26.99 10.76 7.75
CA SER A 691 27.30 10.74 9.19
C SER A 691 26.35 11.59 10.05
N GLN A 692 25.26 12.14 9.49
CA GLN A 692 24.40 13.10 10.18
C GLN A 692 22.94 12.63 10.27
N ILE A 693 22.32 12.86 11.44
CA ILE A 693 20.88 12.70 11.63
C ILE A 693 20.14 13.76 10.80
N ARG A 694 19.25 13.28 9.94
CA ARG A 694 18.24 14.04 9.21
C ARG A 694 16.88 13.90 9.87
N LEU A 695 16.06 14.93 9.76
CA LEU A 695 14.66 14.94 10.19
C LEU A 695 13.81 15.47 9.04
N TYR A 696 12.85 14.66 8.57
CA TYR A 696 11.75 15.13 7.72
C TYR A 696 10.62 15.61 8.64
N PRO A 697 10.31 16.92 8.69
CA PRO A 697 9.30 17.46 9.59
C PRO A 697 7.91 17.17 9.03
N VAL A 698 7.07 16.56 9.87
CA VAL A 698 5.63 16.41 9.62
C VAL A 698 4.88 17.60 10.23
N ASP A 699 5.31 18.07 11.40
CA ASP A 699 4.73 19.23 12.09
C ASP A 699 5.77 20.02 12.90
N VAL A 700 5.43 21.25 13.31
CA VAL A 700 6.31 22.14 14.09
C VAL A 700 5.51 22.85 15.19
N LEU A 701 5.64 22.34 16.40
CA LEU A 701 4.97 22.86 17.58
C LEU A 701 5.74 24.06 18.18
N GLU A 702 5.01 25.05 18.69
CA GLU A 702 5.60 26.10 19.54
C GLU A 702 5.79 25.59 20.98
N ARG A 703 6.83 26.07 21.67
CA ARG A 703 7.15 25.67 23.07
C ARG A 703 6.00 25.87 24.07
N ARG A 704 5.00 26.69 23.74
CA ARG A 704 3.79 26.93 24.55
C ARG A 704 2.71 25.86 24.39
N GLU A 705 2.75 25.08 23.31
CA GLU A 705 1.82 23.98 23.04
C GLU A 705 2.22 22.70 23.79
N LEU A 706 3.43 22.70 24.37
CA LEU A 706 3.91 21.75 25.35
C LEU A 706 3.73 22.35 26.76
N GLU A 707 2.52 22.23 27.32
CA GLU A 707 2.17 22.88 28.60
C GLU A 707 3.05 22.44 29.79
N GLU A 708 3.09 23.33 30.79
CA GLU A 708 4.23 23.58 31.66
C GLU A 708 4.53 22.51 32.72
N THR A 709 5.79 22.03 32.75
CA THR A 709 6.51 21.72 34.00
C THR A 709 7.93 22.31 33.98
N GLU A 710 8.13 23.43 33.26
CA GLU A 710 9.46 23.99 33.03
C GLU A 710 9.94 24.93 34.14
N ASP A 711 9.03 25.63 34.83
CA ASP A 711 9.40 26.61 35.86
C ASP A 711 9.46 26.01 37.28
N GLU A 712 8.68 24.97 37.61
CA GLU A 712 8.70 24.37 38.96
C GLU A 712 9.95 23.50 39.19
N VAL A 713 10.35 22.67 38.22
CA VAL A 713 11.51 21.76 38.36
C VAL A 713 12.85 22.52 38.42
N LEU A 714 12.91 23.72 37.85
CA LEU A 714 14.07 24.61 37.93
C LEU A 714 14.06 25.54 39.15
N ALA A 715 12.89 25.80 39.76
CA ALA A 715 12.78 26.60 40.97
C ALA A 715 13.26 25.87 42.24
N GLU A 716 13.03 24.55 42.34
CA GLU A 716 13.39 23.78 43.55
C GLU A 716 14.89 23.40 43.64
N LYS A 717 15.65 23.48 42.54
CA LYS A 717 17.11 23.23 42.55
C LYS A 717 17.88 24.56 42.50
N GLY A 718 17.93 25.19 43.67
CA GLY A 718 18.29 26.59 43.85
C GLY A 718 19.66 27.05 43.30
N SER A 719 19.62 28.27 42.75
CA SER A 719 20.61 29.34 42.89
C SER A 719 22.10 29.01 42.71
N GLY A 720 22.66 29.33 41.52
CA GLY A 720 24.11 29.31 41.34
C GLY A 720 24.68 29.61 39.96
N GLY A 721 24.10 30.52 39.15
CA GLY A 721 24.56 30.77 37.77
C GLY A 721 24.51 32.24 37.36
N LYS A 722 25.66 32.83 37.01
CA LYS A 722 25.78 34.24 36.60
C LYS A 722 25.08 34.51 35.27
N THR A 723 24.44 35.68 35.18
CA THR A 723 23.87 36.24 33.95
C THR A 723 24.89 36.31 32.81
N TYR A 724 24.63 35.62 31.71
CA TYR A 724 25.42 35.74 30.47
C TYR A 724 24.73 36.69 29.49
N SER A 725 25.43 37.75 29.07
CA SER A 725 25.01 38.59 27.95
C SER A 725 25.44 37.94 26.62
N PRO A 726 24.63 38.02 25.55
CA PRO A 726 24.98 37.44 24.26
C PRO A 726 26.06 38.29 23.58
N LYS A 727 27.30 37.78 23.52
CA LYS A 727 28.30 38.33 22.60
C LYS A 727 28.19 37.68 21.23
N SER A 728 28.19 38.54 20.22
CA SER A 728 28.38 38.24 18.80
C SER A 728 29.46 37.19 18.56
N GLY A 729 29.17 36.21 17.71
CA GLY A 729 30.12 35.16 17.35
C GLY A 729 31.30 35.67 16.49
N PRO A 730 32.35 34.86 16.33
CA PRO A 730 33.49 35.20 15.48
C PRO A 730 33.39 34.54 14.10
N GLY A 731 33.36 35.36 13.06
CA GLY A 731 34.19 35.07 11.89
C GLY A 731 35.61 35.49 12.24
N GLY A 732 36.59 34.62 12.04
CA GLY A 732 37.98 34.90 12.43
C GLY A 732 38.88 33.69 12.20
N GLU A 733 39.52 33.65 11.04
CA GLU A 733 40.66 32.76 10.80
C GLU A 733 41.82 33.23 11.70
N SER A 734 42.06 32.52 12.80
CA SER A 734 43.28 32.68 13.58
C SER A 734 43.96 31.32 13.74
N ARG A 735 45.01 31.13 12.96
CA ARG A 735 45.96 30.02 13.04
C ARG A 735 46.59 29.97 14.44
N ALA A 736 46.08 29.10 15.29
CA ALA A 736 46.63 28.82 16.62
C ALA A 736 47.69 27.72 16.49
N GLU A 737 48.96 28.11 16.49
CA GLU A 737 50.08 27.19 16.66
C GLU A 737 50.22 26.87 18.17
N GLY A 738 50.24 25.58 18.52
CA GLY A 738 50.45 25.10 19.90
C GLY A 738 49.17 24.88 20.72
N ALA A 739 48.43 23.82 20.40
CA ALA A 739 47.59 23.12 21.37
C ALA A 739 48.28 21.80 21.73
N GLU A 740 48.37 21.46 23.01
CA GLU A 740 48.97 20.19 23.45
C GLU A 740 48.06 19.03 23.01
N GLU A 741 48.59 18.15 22.16
CA GLU A 741 47.88 16.99 21.61
C GLU A 741 47.62 15.96 22.71
N THR A 742 46.35 15.80 23.10
CA THR A 742 45.94 14.72 24.00
C THR A 742 45.87 13.40 23.22
N PRO A 743 46.37 12.26 23.77
CA PRO A 743 46.41 10.98 23.05
C PRO A 743 45.04 10.48 22.54
N GLU A 744 43.96 10.91 23.19
CA GLU A 744 42.57 10.55 22.83
C GLU A 744 42.08 11.31 21.60
N GLY A 745 42.38 12.62 21.49
CA GLY A 745 42.04 13.41 20.30
C GLY A 745 42.75 12.89 19.04
N ASP A 746 43.99 12.45 19.21
CA ASP A 746 44.83 11.86 18.18
C ASP A 746 44.32 10.49 17.69
N ALA A 747 43.68 9.72 18.59
CA ALA A 747 43.02 8.46 18.24
C ALA A 747 41.69 8.71 17.51
N GLN A 748 40.87 9.65 17.99
CA GLN A 748 39.58 10.00 17.39
C GLN A 748 39.74 10.63 16.00
N TYR A 749 40.75 11.49 15.81
CA TYR A 749 41.11 12.06 14.50
C TYR A 749 41.47 10.97 13.49
N ARG A 750 42.40 10.07 13.83
CA ARG A 750 42.80 8.95 12.96
C ARG A 750 41.63 8.01 12.64
N ARG A 751 40.74 7.75 13.61
CA ARG A 751 39.53 6.94 13.40
C ARG A 751 38.57 7.60 12.41
N ARG A 752 38.43 8.92 12.48
CA ARG A 752 37.60 9.71 11.54
C ARG A 752 38.19 9.70 10.13
N GLU A 753 39.50 9.89 9.97
CA GLU A 753 40.17 9.77 8.67
C GLU A 753 40.01 8.37 8.07
N ALA A 754 40.18 7.31 8.87
CA ALA A 754 40.01 5.93 8.42
C ALA A 754 38.56 5.65 7.94
N CYS A 755 37.55 6.13 8.67
CA CYS A 755 36.15 6.01 8.25
C CYS A 755 35.89 6.80 6.95
N GLN A 756 36.44 8.00 6.81
CA GLN A 756 36.27 8.80 5.59
C GLN A 756 36.93 8.15 4.37
N ALA A 757 38.14 7.61 4.52
CA ALA A 757 38.84 6.88 3.46
C ALA A 757 38.04 5.63 3.03
N LEU A 758 37.51 4.88 3.99
CA LEU A 758 36.65 3.71 3.73
C LEU A 758 35.33 4.12 3.05
N GLN A 759 34.70 5.22 3.47
CA GLN A 759 33.48 5.72 2.83
C GLN A 759 33.73 6.05 1.35
N ASN A 760 34.79 6.83 1.06
CA ASN A 760 35.13 7.24 -0.30
C ASN A 760 35.37 6.03 -1.21
N TYR A 761 36.08 5.02 -0.70
CA TYR A 761 36.31 3.75 -1.40
C TYR A 761 35.00 2.99 -1.68
N LEU A 762 34.11 2.89 -0.69
CA LEU A 762 32.83 2.22 -0.86
C LEU A 762 31.89 2.97 -1.83
N GLU A 763 32.01 4.29 -1.91
CA GLU A 763 31.30 5.10 -2.90
C GLU A 763 31.84 4.87 -4.32
N GLU A 764 33.16 4.75 -4.50
CA GLU A 764 33.78 4.34 -5.78
C GLU A 764 33.28 2.95 -6.22
N VAL A 765 33.31 1.95 -5.33
CA VAL A 765 32.77 0.60 -5.63
C VAL A 765 31.27 0.65 -5.95
N SER A 766 30.49 1.44 -5.20
CA SER A 766 29.06 1.63 -5.44
C SER A 766 28.77 2.36 -6.76
N TRP A 767 29.70 3.14 -7.28
CA TRP A 767 29.63 3.79 -8.59
C TRP A 767 29.99 2.82 -9.72
N LEU A 768 31.04 2.01 -9.57
CA LEU A 768 31.40 0.95 -10.52
C LEU A 768 30.27 -0.06 -10.72
N LEU A 769 29.57 -0.45 -9.65
CA LEU A 769 28.38 -1.30 -9.77
C LEU A 769 27.24 -0.60 -10.52
N GLN A 770 27.07 0.71 -10.39
CA GLN A 770 26.09 1.46 -11.19
C GLN A 770 26.49 1.52 -12.67
N GLU A 771 27.77 1.68 -13.02
CA GLU A 771 28.24 1.59 -14.41
C GLU A 771 27.93 0.21 -15.02
N ILE A 772 28.23 -0.88 -14.30
CA ILE A 772 27.96 -2.25 -14.74
C ILE A 772 26.46 -2.45 -15.00
N TYR A 773 25.59 -1.94 -14.13
CA TYR A 773 24.14 -2.01 -14.31
C TYR A 773 23.63 -1.09 -15.44
N GLN A 774 24.27 0.06 -15.64
CA GLN A 774 23.93 0.97 -16.74
C GLN A 774 24.24 0.36 -18.10
N VAL A 775 25.44 -0.21 -18.26
CA VAL A 775 25.94 -0.77 -19.53
C VAL A 775 25.39 -2.18 -19.77
N GLY A 776 25.23 -2.97 -18.72
CA GLY A 776 24.78 -4.36 -18.74
C GLY A 776 25.94 -5.36 -18.86
N GLY A 777 25.79 -6.52 -18.23
CA GLY A 777 26.84 -7.54 -18.07
C GLY A 777 27.40 -8.14 -19.37
N SER A 778 26.74 -7.91 -20.52
CA SER A 778 27.17 -8.34 -21.85
C SER A 778 28.10 -7.34 -22.57
N THR A 779 28.19 -6.07 -22.14
CA THR A 779 28.92 -5.02 -22.88
C THR A 779 29.82 -4.13 -22.02
N VAL A 780 30.21 -4.58 -20.82
CA VAL A 780 31.12 -3.86 -19.93
C VAL A 780 32.46 -3.56 -20.64
N GLN A 781 32.95 -2.33 -20.48
CA GLN A 781 34.17 -1.85 -21.13
C GLN A 781 35.45 -2.28 -20.39
N GLU A 782 36.58 -2.29 -21.10
CA GLU A 782 37.90 -2.62 -20.52
C GLU A 782 38.26 -1.66 -19.37
N SER A 783 37.98 -0.36 -19.52
CA SER A 783 38.18 0.68 -18.51
C SER A 783 37.48 0.38 -17.19
N THR A 784 36.24 -0.12 -17.23
CA THR A 784 35.48 -0.53 -16.05
C THR A 784 36.09 -1.78 -15.40
N LEU A 785 36.55 -2.76 -16.19
CA LEU A 785 37.24 -3.96 -15.67
C LEU A 785 38.59 -3.61 -15.02
N GLU A 786 39.36 -2.69 -15.61
CA GLU A 786 40.58 -2.16 -15.00
C GLU A 786 40.29 -1.41 -13.70
N ALA A 787 39.19 -0.65 -13.64
CA ALA A 787 38.76 0.04 -12.42
C ALA A 787 38.35 -0.94 -11.33
N MET A 788 37.62 -2.01 -11.67
CA MET A 788 37.34 -3.11 -10.74
C MET A 788 38.63 -3.76 -10.21
N GLY A 789 39.64 -3.99 -11.06
CA GLY A 789 40.93 -4.55 -10.64
C GLY A 789 41.80 -3.59 -9.81
N ARG A 790 41.55 -2.27 -9.86
CA ARG A 790 42.11 -1.30 -8.90
C ARG A 790 41.36 -1.35 -7.57
N ALA A 791 40.02 -1.33 -7.62
CA ALA A 791 39.16 -1.39 -6.46
C ALA A 791 39.33 -2.71 -5.66
N GLU A 792 39.56 -3.84 -6.33
CA GLU A 792 39.97 -5.12 -5.74
C GLU A 792 41.20 -4.94 -4.83
N LYS A 793 42.31 -4.47 -5.41
CA LYS A 793 43.59 -4.31 -4.70
C LYS A 793 43.50 -3.33 -3.55
N GLN A 794 42.73 -2.25 -3.70
CA GLN A 794 42.49 -1.29 -2.63
C GLN A 794 41.63 -1.90 -1.51
N GLY A 795 40.60 -2.69 -1.84
CA GLY A 795 39.79 -3.42 -0.88
C GLY A 795 40.61 -4.42 -0.06
N ALA A 796 41.49 -5.17 -0.72
CA ALA A 796 42.47 -6.03 -0.03
C ALA A 796 43.39 -5.22 0.91
N GLY A 797 43.82 -4.02 0.49
CA GLY A 797 44.59 -3.09 1.33
C GLY A 797 43.86 -2.60 2.59
N TYR A 798 42.53 -2.43 2.52
CA TYR A 798 41.66 -2.17 3.69
C TYR A 798 41.27 -3.44 4.49
N GLY A 799 41.80 -4.61 4.13
CA GLY A 799 41.44 -5.89 4.76
C GLY A 799 40.07 -6.45 4.35
N MET A 800 39.42 -5.87 3.35
CA MET A 800 38.11 -6.29 2.84
C MET A 800 38.21 -7.47 1.87
N THR A 801 38.83 -8.56 2.31
CA THR A 801 39.17 -9.73 1.45
C THR A 801 37.96 -10.33 0.73
N VAL A 802 36.82 -10.48 1.41
CA VAL A 802 35.59 -11.03 0.80
C VAL A 802 35.05 -10.15 -0.34
N LEU A 803 35.08 -8.82 -0.16
CA LEU A 803 34.69 -7.87 -1.20
C LEU A 803 35.68 -7.92 -2.37
N SER A 804 36.98 -7.97 -2.08
CA SER A 804 38.05 -8.13 -3.08
C SER A 804 37.85 -9.39 -3.92
N ASP A 805 37.59 -10.54 -3.30
CA ASP A 805 37.36 -11.81 -3.99
C ASP A 805 36.09 -11.76 -4.87
N TRP A 806 35.00 -11.15 -4.39
CA TRP A 806 33.79 -11.01 -5.20
C TRP A 806 33.96 -10.01 -6.35
N LEU A 807 34.71 -8.92 -6.18
CA LEU A 807 35.05 -8.00 -7.27
C LEU A 807 35.87 -8.71 -8.35
N ARG A 808 36.90 -9.48 -7.94
CA ARG A 808 37.72 -10.29 -8.85
C ARG A 808 36.86 -11.30 -9.63
N LEU A 809 36.03 -12.07 -8.92
CA LEU A 809 35.13 -13.04 -9.55
C LEU A 809 34.16 -12.37 -10.53
N LEU A 810 33.50 -11.28 -10.13
CA LEU A 810 32.59 -10.56 -11.02
C LEU A 810 33.33 -10.05 -12.27
N GLY A 811 34.54 -9.50 -12.11
CA GLY A 811 35.41 -9.09 -13.22
C GLY A 811 35.78 -10.25 -14.16
N GLU A 812 36.10 -11.43 -13.61
CA GLU A 812 36.34 -12.64 -14.41
C GLU A 812 35.10 -13.09 -15.20
N HIS A 813 33.91 -13.08 -14.60
CA HIS A 813 32.67 -13.46 -15.30
C HIS A 813 32.27 -12.43 -16.37
N LEU A 814 32.43 -11.13 -16.11
CA LEU A 814 32.21 -10.04 -17.08
C LEU A 814 33.25 -10.03 -18.21
N SER A 815 34.50 -10.40 -17.94
CA SER A 815 35.51 -10.59 -18.98
C SER A 815 35.16 -11.79 -19.87
N ARG A 816 34.70 -12.91 -19.27
CA ARG A 816 34.28 -14.12 -20.01
C ARG A 816 33.01 -13.94 -20.83
N SER A 817 32.03 -13.13 -20.37
CA SER A 817 30.77 -12.90 -21.09
C SER A 817 30.98 -12.20 -22.44
N ARG A 818 31.92 -11.24 -22.51
CA ARG A 818 32.32 -10.53 -23.76
C ARG A 818 32.77 -11.45 -24.90
N HIS A 819 33.21 -12.68 -24.59
CA HIS A 819 33.87 -13.58 -25.54
C HIS A 819 33.10 -14.89 -25.79
N ARG A 820 31.89 -15.06 -25.24
CA ARG A 820 31.08 -16.30 -25.39
C ARG A 820 29.72 -16.06 -26.02
N LEU A 821 29.32 -16.97 -26.90
CA LEU A 821 27.95 -17.06 -27.45
C LEU A 821 26.91 -17.58 -26.43
N ARG A 822 27.35 -18.25 -25.35
CA ARG A 822 26.50 -18.65 -24.22
C ARG A 822 26.94 -17.91 -22.96
N GLN A 823 26.06 -17.07 -22.44
CA GLN A 823 26.28 -16.29 -21.23
C GLN A 823 25.83 -17.07 -19.99
N GLN A 824 26.34 -16.69 -18.81
CA GLN A 824 25.94 -17.23 -17.50
C GLN A 824 25.36 -16.09 -16.64
N PRO A 825 24.19 -15.52 -17.00
CA PRO A 825 23.67 -14.32 -16.36
C PRO A 825 23.37 -14.51 -14.86
N ALA A 826 22.99 -15.72 -14.45
CA ALA A 826 22.77 -16.07 -13.04
C ALA A 826 24.01 -15.87 -12.13
N GLU A 827 25.22 -16.18 -12.62
CA GLU A 827 26.46 -16.02 -11.85
C GLU A 827 26.83 -14.54 -11.69
N ILE A 828 26.68 -13.77 -12.78
CA ILE A 828 26.89 -12.32 -12.79
C ILE A 828 25.89 -11.63 -11.85
N MET A 829 24.60 -12.03 -11.91
CA MET A 829 23.54 -11.49 -11.08
C MET A 829 23.73 -11.80 -9.59
N ASP A 830 24.09 -13.03 -9.23
CA ASP A 830 24.35 -13.44 -7.84
C ASP A 830 25.54 -12.65 -7.25
N LEU A 831 26.66 -12.58 -7.97
CA LEU A 831 27.83 -11.79 -7.55
C LEU A 831 27.52 -10.29 -7.45
N PHE A 832 26.81 -9.73 -8.44
CA PHE A 832 26.37 -8.33 -8.44
C PHE A 832 25.49 -8.01 -7.24
N CYS A 833 24.47 -8.83 -6.96
CA CYS A 833 23.56 -8.64 -5.85
C CYS A 833 24.26 -8.75 -4.49
N ARG A 834 25.19 -9.71 -4.34
CA ARG A 834 25.99 -9.87 -3.12
C ARG A 834 26.92 -8.68 -2.89
N LEU A 835 27.65 -8.25 -3.91
CA LEU A 835 28.51 -7.06 -3.85
C LEU A 835 27.69 -5.81 -3.52
N TRP A 836 26.56 -5.61 -4.19
CA TRP A 836 25.67 -4.48 -3.94
C TRP A 836 25.18 -4.47 -2.48
N GLN A 837 24.63 -5.58 -2.00
CA GLN A 837 24.15 -5.70 -0.63
C GLN A 837 25.27 -5.46 0.39
N TYR A 838 26.43 -6.07 0.18
CA TYR A 838 27.57 -5.96 1.08
C TYR A 838 28.14 -4.54 1.13
N VAL A 839 28.33 -3.89 -0.03
CA VAL A 839 28.79 -2.49 -0.12
C VAL A 839 27.80 -1.56 0.57
N GLN A 840 26.49 -1.74 0.39
CA GLN A 840 25.47 -0.92 1.04
C GLN A 840 25.46 -1.13 2.57
N LEU A 841 25.62 -2.36 3.06
CA LEU A 841 25.79 -2.64 4.50
C LEU A 841 27.07 -2.02 5.06
N CYS A 842 28.20 -2.08 4.33
CA CYS A 842 29.45 -1.42 4.73
C CYS A 842 29.32 0.11 4.74
N ARG A 843 28.60 0.71 3.79
CA ARG A 843 28.32 2.16 3.77
C ARG A 843 27.45 2.57 4.95
N GLN A 844 26.38 1.82 5.24
CA GLN A 844 25.56 2.03 6.44
C GLN A 844 26.37 1.87 7.73
N ARG A 845 27.27 0.88 7.81
CA ARG A 845 28.16 0.70 8.96
C ARG A 845 29.11 1.88 9.15
N THR A 846 29.81 2.29 8.09
CA THR A 846 30.77 3.39 8.13
C THR A 846 30.08 4.72 8.46
N ALA A 847 28.90 4.96 7.89
CA ALA A 847 28.02 6.08 8.23
C ALA A 847 27.66 6.11 9.73
N TYR A 848 27.19 4.99 10.27
CA TYR A 848 26.83 4.85 11.69
C TYR A 848 28.04 5.01 12.63
N ASP A 849 29.21 4.46 12.25
CA ASP A 849 30.44 4.61 13.04
C ASP A 849 30.90 6.08 13.08
N MET A 850 30.90 6.81 11.96
CA MET A 850 31.18 8.25 11.95
C MET A 850 30.15 9.08 12.72
N ALA A 851 28.87 8.73 12.61
CA ALA A 851 27.81 9.35 13.39
C ALA A 851 28.03 9.10 14.89
N SER A 852 28.45 7.90 15.28
CA SER A 852 28.80 7.58 16.68
C SER A 852 29.92 8.47 17.22
N LEU A 853 30.97 8.76 16.44
CA LEU A 853 32.01 9.72 16.85
C LEU A 853 31.42 11.12 17.12
N THR A 854 30.42 11.51 16.32
CA THR A 854 29.80 12.85 16.37
C THR A 854 28.77 13.00 17.50
N TYR A 855 27.94 12.00 17.73
CA TYR A 855 26.83 12.08 18.69
C TYR A 855 27.19 11.52 20.08
N ARG A 856 27.99 10.44 20.15
CA ARG A 856 28.44 9.84 21.43
C ARG A 856 29.78 10.40 21.94
N GLY A 857 30.58 11.04 21.08
CA GLY A 857 31.91 11.54 21.46
C GLY A 857 32.98 10.46 21.66
N ILE A 858 32.78 9.26 21.07
CA ILE A 858 33.67 8.07 21.12
C ILE A 858 34.69 8.10 19.96
#